data_AF-A0A2V7EBM2-F1
#
_entry.id   AF-A0A2V7EBM2-F1
#
_cell.length_a   1.000
_cell.length_b   1.000
_cell.length_c   1.000
_cell.angle_alpha   90.00
_cell.angle_beta   90.00
_cell.angle_gamma   90.00
#
_symmetry.space_group_name_H-M   'P 1'
#
loop_
_entity.id
_entity.type
_entity.pdbx_description
1 polymer ?
#
loop_
_entity_poly.entity_id
_entity_poly.type
_entity_poly.pdbx_seq_one_letter_code
_entity_poly.pdbx_strand_id
1 'polypeptide(L)'
;MTSPKLSSLYLIAGLLALSAPAVAQNPAQAQQMLQNNPALLQQLRQRILTSGLTPDQVRARLRAEGYPENLLDAYLPGSTASAADVGAPSPQVFSAITALGIADQADIAAMRCGIESEPLTAADTLPSSAAETLNRQAMRSRCLAQEDSIIRGLKHSKADIDSGFVIFGLDFFRERTTQFNPNQAGPVDASYVIHPGDELVLVLTSDVEQSYTLPVTREGFIVIPQVGQIWVNNITMAELENILYRRLGQVYSGVRRSPGATTHFYITPSRLGSNQIFVTGDVLRPGSYRVSSAGTALTALYAALGPSENGSMRRVLIRRGGTPVDTLDVYDYLLNGSTAHDARLANSDLVFVPIHGARVRIVGEVARPATYEMRPNETLADALRFAGGFTATAARRRVQIERIVPPEQRTPGGRDRIVTEIVSDQFNTGIGPSIPIMPGDVIRVFSVAAKVRDRVSVSGDVWSPGSVGMTPGMRLSDALRLAGGVKPDVYLGQVLITRTNPDETHAQLRASLRDTTGSVINDIPLREDDEIRVFAVSEFRPTRYVAINGAVRKGGQFPFREGMTMRDLVLLAGGLDQSAYLNEAEIARLPEHRSDGLTATTFRVPLDSSYLFERAPDGKYLGPPGMPAASGPNPDVTVQAYDNVLIMRQPNWELQRTAAIAGEVRFPGRYTLKTKTERLTDLITRAGGLTRDAYADGVVFIRPANGIGRIGIQLSDVLRHSRSHDNVPLQDGDSIYIPRFNPVVNVQGAVNSPVAVTYAPGKTIEYYVRAAGGPTVRADVKRSYVTQPNGKVESRQARFLLPDGVPTPQPGSTVIVPNRDPLEKPVDYVASISTLSQVLVGLVGLVLAIRR
;
A
#
# COMPACT_ATOMS: atom_id res chain seq x y z
N MET A 1 -15.14 23.34 -59.55
CA MET A 1 -16.25 22.79 -58.75
C MET A 1 -15.66 22.20 -57.48
N THR A 2 -16.13 22.74 -56.34
CA THR A 2 -15.96 22.30 -54.94
C THR A 2 -14.56 22.07 -54.36
N SER A 3 -14.09 23.08 -53.64
CA SER A 3 -13.35 23.01 -52.36
C SER A 3 -14.23 23.73 -51.29
N PRO A 4 -13.92 23.87 -49.97
CA PRO A 4 -12.74 23.43 -49.19
C PRO A 4 -12.98 23.07 -47.66
N LYS A 5 -11.86 22.88 -46.89
CA LYS A 5 -11.66 23.03 -45.40
C LYS A 5 -12.23 21.91 -44.49
N LEU A 6 -11.59 21.42 -43.41
CA LEU A 6 -10.61 21.94 -42.41
C LEU A 6 -9.44 20.93 -42.21
N SER A 7 -8.16 21.22 -41.91
CA SER A 7 -7.42 22.14 -41.03
C SER A 7 -7.48 21.87 -39.50
N SER A 8 -6.43 21.20 -39.00
CA SER A 8 -5.57 21.62 -37.85
C SER A 8 -5.94 21.27 -36.38
N LEU A 9 -4.88 20.88 -35.62
CA LEU A 9 -4.72 20.72 -34.15
C LEU A 9 -5.49 19.53 -33.50
N TYR A 10 -4.97 18.72 -32.56
CA TYR A 10 -4.14 18.94 -31.37
C TYR A 10 -3.23 17.71 -31.12
N LEU A 11 -1.95 17.82 -30.70
CA LEU A 11 -1.39 18.28 -29.41
C LEU A 11 -1.60 17.29 -28.23
N ILE A 12 -0.47 16.75 -27.75
CA ILE A 12 -0.18 16.36 -26.35
C ILE A 12 -1.05 15.25 -25.75
N ALA A 13 -0.59 14.00 -25.89
CA ALA A 13 -0.81 12.97 -24.87
C ALA A 13 0.09 13.31 -23.67
N GLY A 14 -0.38 14.21 -22.82
CA GLY A 14 0.28 14.60 -21.58
C GLY A 14 0.22 13.45 -20.58
N LEU A 15 1.39 13.12 -20.04
CA LEU A 15 1.57 12.38 -18.80
C LEU A 15 0.58 12.89 -17.74
N LEU A 16 -0.44 12.09 -17.42
CA LEU A 16 -0.95 12.02 -16.06
C LEU A 16 -0.30 10.78 -15.44
N ALA A 17 0.97 10.95 -15.09
CA ALA A 17 1.52 10.20 -13.98
C ALA A 17 0.65 10.55 -12.78
N LEU A 18 -0.20 9.61 -12.36
CA LEU A 18 -0.59 9.53 -10.96
C LEU A 18 0.71 9.58 -10.17
N SER A 19 0.97 10.72 -9.54
CA SER A 19 2.05 10.86 -8.59
C SER A 19 1.80 9.83 -7.49
N ALA A 20 2.49 8.69 -7.58
CA ALA A 20 2.72 7.85 -6.43
C ALA A 20 3.29 8.77 -5.33
N PRO A 21 2.82 8.66 -4.07
CA PRO A 21 3.39 9.46 -3.00
C PRO A 21 4.91 9.23 -3.01
N ALA A 22 5.67 10.32 -3.06
CA ALA A 22 7.12 10.28 -3.07
C ALA A 22 7.59 9.43 -1.89
N VAL A 23 8.32 8.37 -2.18
CA VAL A 23 8.85 7.44 -1.20
C VAL A 23 9.94 8.15 -0.38
N ALA A 24 9.80 8.18 0.95
CA ALA A 24 10.78 8.82 1.82
C ALA A 24 12.15 8.10 1.76
N GLN A 25 13.21 8.82 1.42
CA GLN A 25 14.58 8.31 1.31
C GLN A 25 15.39 8.46 2.61
N ASN A 26 14.90 9.23 3.60
CA ASN A 26 15.57 9.43 4.89
C ASN A 26 14.59 9.75 6.05
N PRO A 27 15.04 9.68 7.33
CA PRO A 27 14.19 9.96 8.50
C PRO A 27 13.58 11.37 8.52
N ALA A 28 14.28 12.37 7.97
CA ALA A 28 13.77 13.74 7.89
C ALA A 28 12.61 13.86 6.89
N GLN A 29 12.70 13.18 5.74
CA GLN A 29 11.63 13.08 4.75
C GLN A 29 10.48 12.22 5.27
N ALA A 30 10.74 11.14 6.01
CA ALA A 30 9.71 10.35 6.66
C ALA A 30 8.94 11.18 7.70
N GLN A 31 9.66 11.97 8.51
CA GLN A 31 9.06 12.95 9.41
C GLN A 31 8.27 14.03 8.65
N GLN A 32 8.75 14.48 7.49
CA GLN A 32 8.05 15.46 6.67
C GLN A 32 6.78 14.89 6.03
N MET A 33 6.78 13.62 5.62
CA MET A 33 5.59 12.92 5.13
C MET A 33 4.56 12.67 6.23
N LEU A 34 5.03 12.30 7.43
CA LEU A 34 4.19 12.17 8.62
C LEU A 34 3.59 13.54 9.03
N GLN A 35 4.35 14.64 8.90
CA GLN A 35 3.87 16.00 9.12
C GLN A 35 2.90 16.50 8.03
N ASN A 36 3.01 15.97 6.81
CA ASN A 36 2.10 16.26 5.70
C ASN A 36 0.83 15.37 5.73
N ASN A 37 0.62 14.59 6.79
CA ASN A 37 -0.54 13.73 6.93
C ASN A 37 -1.84 14.58 6.98
N PRO A 38 -2.80 14.38 6.07
CA PRO A 38 -4.05 15.14 6.05
C PRO A 38 -4.90 14.97 7.31
N ALA A 39 -4.70 13.89 8.08
CA ALA A 39 -5.37 13.66 9.36
C ALA A 39 -4.89 14.61 10.48
N LEU A 40 -3.69 15.17 10.37
CA LEU A 40 -3.08 16.05 11.37
C LEU A 40 -3.89 17.34 11.57
N LEU A 41 -4.44 17.90 10.49
CA LEU A 41 -5.32 19.07 10.54
C LEU A 41 -6.59 18.78 11.35
N GLN A 42 -7.20 17.61 11.14
CA GLN A 42 -8.41 17.20 11.86
C GLN A 42 -8.12 16.96 13.35
N GLN A 43 -6.98 16.34 13.67
CA GLN A 43 -6.56 16.13 15.05
C GLN A 43 -6.29 17.44 15.81
N LEU A 44 -5.62 18.41 15.18
CA LEU A 44 -5.38 19.73 15.78
C LEU A 44 -6.69 20.50 16.00
N ARG A 45 -7.62 20.47 15.03
CA ARG A 45 -8.96 21.04 15.19
C ARG A 45 -9.71 20.39 16.35
N GLN A 46 -9.68 19.07 16.44
CA GLN A 46 -10.34 18.33 17.50
C GLN A 46 -9.74 18.68 18.87
N ARG A 47 -8.42 18.78 18.99
CA ARG A 47 -7.75 19.16 20.25
C ARG A 47 -8.13 20.57 20.70
N ILE A 48 -8.10 21.54 19.80
CA ILE A 48 -8.50 22.91 20.11
C ILE A 48 -9.98 22.97 20.50
N LEU A 49 -10.85 22.22 19.81
CA LEU A 49 -12.27 22.08 20.17
C LEU A 49 -12.46 21.48 21.58
N THR A 50 -11.73 20.41 21.90
CA THR A 50 -11.83 19.74 23.21
C THR A 50 -11.18 20.51 24.36
N SER A 51 -10.34 21.51 24.07
CA SER A 51 -9.71 22.36 25.10
C SER A 51 -10.72 23.25 25.84
N GLY A 52 -11.92 23.44 25.28
CA GLY A 52 -12.97 24.29 25.86
C GLY A 52 -12.71 25.80 25.70
N LEU A 53 -11.64 26.20 25.02
CA LEU A 53 -11.33 27.61 24.75
C LEU A 53 -12.17 28.15 23.60
N THR A 54 -12.78 29.31 23.81
CA THR A 54 -13.45 30.05 22.72
C THR A 54 -12.41 30.67 21.76
N PRO A 55 -12.76 30.91 20.49
CA PRO A 55 -11.87 31.59 19.53
C PRO A 55 -11.26 32.89 20.08
N ASP A 56 -12.04 33.72 20.75
CA ASP A 56 -11.57 34.99 21.31
C ASP A 56 -10.61 34.80 22.49
N GLN A 57 -10.81 33.76 23.31
CA GLN A 57 -9.87 33.38 24.36
C GLN A 57 -8.55 32.84 23.78
N VAL A 58 -8.60 32.08 22.69
CA VAL A 58 -7.39 31.62 21.99
C VAL A 58 -6.58 32.81 21.48
N ARG A 59 -7.22 33.76 20.78
CA ARG A 59 -6.55 34.97 20.27
C ARG A 59 -5.99 35.84 21.40
N ALA A 60 -6.75 36.05 22.48
CA ALA A 60 -6.31 36.84 23.62
C ALA A 60 -5.10 36.22 24.33
N ARG A 61 -5.06 34.89 24.46
CA ARG A 61 -3.92 34.18 25.05
C ARG A 61 -2.72 34.11 24.11
N LEU A 62 -2.92 33.97 22.80
CA LEU A 62 -1.84 34.09 21.81
C LEU A 62 -1.14 35.45 21.92
N ARG A 63 -1.93 36.54 22.03
CA ARG A 63 -1.40 37.89 22.23
C ARG A 63 -0.58 38.00 23.53
N ALA A 64 -1.07 37.41 24.62
CA ALA A 64 -0.39 37.44 25.91
C ALA A 64 0.95 36.67 25.90
N GLU A 65 1.03 35.59 25.12
CA GLU A 65 2.23 34.76 24.93
C GLU A 65 3.15 35.28 23.80
N GLY A 66 2.83 36.44 23.20
CA GLY A 66 3.66 37.07 22.16
C GLY A 66 3.54 36.45 20.75
N TYR A 67 2.51 35.64 20.50
CA TYR A 67 2.22 35.07 19.18
C TYR A 67 1.24 35.93 18.37
N PRO A 68 1.26 35.86 17.03
CA PRO A 68 0.23 36.48 16.20
C PRO A 68 -1.16 35.94 16.53
N GLU A 69 -2.13 36.83 16.72
CA GLU A 69 -3.50 36.45 17.12
C GLU A 69 -4.18 35.53 16.10
N ASN A 70 -3.85 35.68 14.83
CA ASN A 70 -4.41 34.89 13.74
C ASN A 70 -3.69 33.55 13.50
N LEU A 71 -2.64 33.23 14.27
CA LEU A 71 -1.79 32.06 14.05
C LEU A 71 -2.57 30.74 14.03
N LEU A 72 -3.64 30.63 14.84
CA LEU A 72 -4.46 29.43 14.94
C LEU A 72 -5.81 29.53 14.22
N ASP A 73 -6.11 30.64 13.54
CA ASP A 73 -7.44 30.87 12.93
C ASP A 73 -7.85 29.77 11.94
N ALA A 74 -6.89 29.20 11.21
CA ALA A 74 -7.12 28.08 10.29
C ALA A 74 -7.58 26.78 10.98
N TYR A 75 -7.32 26.65 12.29
CA TYR A 75 -7.59 25.49 13.13
C TYR A 75 -8.74 25.72 14.13
N LEU A 76 -9.27 26.95 14.22
CA LEU A 76 -10.40 27.27 15.09
C LEU A 76 -11.75 26.74 14.53
N PRO A 77 -12.72 26.45 15.41
CA PRO A 77 -14.09 26.12 15.01
C PRO A 77 -14.66 27.16 14.03
N GLY A 78 -15.16 26.71 12.87
CA GLY A 78 -15.74 27.57 11.83
C GLY A 78 -14.79 27.95 10.68
N SER A 79 -13.51 27.54 10.73
CA SER A 79 -12.58 27.66 9.60
C SER A 79 -13.02 26.79 8.41
N THR A 80 -13.11 27.39 7.21
CA THR A 80 -13.41 26.68 5.94
C THR A 80 -12.16 26.22 5.19
N ALA A 81 -10.96 26.46 5.73
CA ALA A 81 -9.71 26.14 5.06
C ALA A 81 -9.51 24.61 4.96
N SER A 82 -9.20 24.10 3.78
CA SER A 82 -8.87 22.69 3.57
C SER A 82 -7.41 22.40 3.95
N ALA A 83 -7.03 21.12 4.09
CA ALA A 83 -5.63 20.74 4.30
C ALA A 83 -4.69 21.22 3.19
N ALA A 84 -5.22 21.39 1.97
CA ALA A 84 -4.48 21.96 0.84
C ALA A 84 -4.28 23.49 0.97
N ASP A 85 -5.19 24.21 1.63
CA ASP A 85 -5.12 25.67 1.82
C ASP A 85 -4.21 26.06 3.00
N VAL A 86 -4.20 25.24 4.06
CA VAL A 86 -3.44 25.50 5.30
C VAL A 86 -2.00 25.01 5.20
N GLY A 87 -1.73 24.01 4.37
CA GLY A 87 -0.44 23.33 4.31
C GLY A 87 -0.11 22.56 5.60
N ALA A 88 1.14 22.08 5.70
CA ALA A 88 1.61 21.42 6.92
C ALA A 88 1.70 22.44 8.07
N PRO A 89 1.22 22.10 9.29
CA PRO A 89 1.28 23.02 10.42
C PRO A 89 2.71 23.44 10.73
N SER A 90 2.95 24.75 10.83
CA SER A 90 4.29 25.27 11.08
C SER A 90 4.76 24.94 12.52
N PRO A 91 6.09 24.91 12.78
CA PRO A 91 6.61 24.76 14.14
C PRO A 91 6.02 25.78 15.14
N GLN A 92 5.68 26.99 14.68
CA GLN A 92 5.04 28.03 15.49
C GLN A 92 3.61 27.66 15.90
N VAL A 93 2.85 26.96 15.06
CA VAL A 93 1.49 26.47 15.42
C VAL A 93 1.59 25.51 16.61
N PHE A 94 2.55 24.59 16.60
CA PHE A 94 2.75 23.64 17.69
C PHE A 94 3.26 24.29 18.98
N SER A 95 4.19 25.25 18.88
CA SER A 95 4.68 25.96 20.06
C SER A 95 3.57 26.79 20.70
N ALA A 96 2.71 27.42 19.89
CA ALA A 96 1.56 28.17 20.36
C ALA A 96 0.53 27.28 21.08
N ILE A 97 0.19 26.11 20.52
CA ILE A 97 -0.74 25.15 21.15
C ILE A 97 -0.18 24.62 22.47
N THR A 98 1.14 24.43 22.56
CA THR A 98 1.82 24.07 23.82
C THR A 98 1.72 25.19 24.85
N ALA A 99 2.04 26.44 24.45
CA ALA A 99 1.98 27.61 25.33
C ALA A 99 0.57 27.89 25.85
N LEU A 100 -0.45 27.59 25.04
CA LEU A 100 -1.86 27.70 25.41
C LEU A 100 -2.35 26.59 26.37
N GLY A 101 -1.54 25.56 26.62
CA GLY A 101 -1.90 24.39 27.43
C GLY A 101 -2.92 23.46 26.77
N ILE A 102 -3.08 23.54 25.45
CA ILE A 102 -4.07 22.76 24.69
C ILE A 102 -3.57 21.32 24.42
N ALA A 103 -2.26 21.17 24.22
CA ALA A 103 -1.60 19.88 24.03
C ALA A 103 -0.17 19.96 24.58
N ASP A 104 0.32 18.89 25.19
CA ASP A 104 1.70 18.83 25.67
C ASP A 104 2.67 18.37 24.56
N GLN A 105 3.97 18.31 24.87
CA GLN A 105 4.97 17.86 23.90
C GLN A 105 4.77 16.40 23.45
N ALA A 106 4.15 15.55 24.27
CA ALA A 106 3.90 14.15 23.95
C ALA A 106 2.69 13.99 23.02
N ASP A 107 1.62 14.76 23.26
CA ASP A 107 0.46 14.87 22.38
C ASP A 107 0.85 15.39 20.99
N ILE A 108 1.72 16.41 20.94
CA ILE A 108 2.24 16.96 19.69
C ILE A 108 3.07 15.94 18.93
N ALA A 109 3.89 15.16 19.64
CA ALA A 109 4.65 14.08 19.04
C ALA A 109 3.71 12.99 18.49
N ALA A 110 2.67 12.58 19.23
CA ALA A 110 1.71 11.56 18.80
C ALA A 110 0.89 12.00 17.57
N MET A 111 0.40 13.24 17.57
CA MET A 111 -0.34 13.83 16.44
C MET A 111 0.53 13.85 15.18
N ARG A 112 1.80 14.29 15.30
CA ARG A 112 2.76 14.29 14.19
C ARG A 112 3.03 12.89 13.62
N CYS A 113 2.79 11.82 14.36
CA CYS A 113 2.98 10.44 13.90
C CYS A 113 1.68 9.76 13.42
N GLY A 114 0.53 10.44 13.48
CA GLY A 114 -0.76 9.90 13.02
C GLY A 114 -1.34 8.77 13.89
N ILE A 115 -0.95 8.69 15.16
CA ILE A 115 -1.39 7.63 16.08
C ILE A 115 -2.51 8.19 16.97
N GLU A 116 -3.69 7.58 16.95
CA GLU A 116 -4.76 7.93 17.88
C GLU A 116 -4.40 7.51 19.31
N SER A 117 -4.61 8.41 20.27
CA SER A 117 -4.41 8.12 21.68
C SER A 117 -5.54 7.21 22.18
N GLU A 118 -5.31 5.90 22.26
CA GLU A 118 -6.17 5.03 23.06
C GLU A 118 -5.78 5.16 24.55
N PRO A 119 -6.74 5.43 25.45
CA PRO A 119 -6.49 5.35 26.87
C PRO A 119 -6.19 3.88 27.22
N LEU A 120 -5.06 3.64 27.90
CA LEU A 120 -4.71 2.33 28.45
C LEU A 120 -5.86 1.87 29.36
N THR A 121 -6.58 0.82 28.98
CA THR A 121 -7.71 0.24 29.72
C THR A 121 -7.30 -0.39 31.06
N ALA A 122 -6.01 -0.36 31.42
CA ALA A 122 -5.45 -0.94 32.64
C ALA A 122 -5.05 0.12 33.70
N ALA A 123 -5.64 1.32 33.66
CA ALA A 123 -5.21 2.46 34.49
C ALA A 123 -5.96 2.62 35.84
N ASP A 124 -6.69 1.62 36.31
CA ASP A 124 -7.45 1.74 37.58
C ASP A 124 -6.58 1.54 38.85
N THR A 125 -5.29 1.19 38.72
CA THR A 125 -4.43 0.88 39.89
C THR A 125 -3.12 1.67 39.98
N LEU A 126 -2.82 2.55 39.02
CA LEU A 126 -1.57 3.32 38.99
C LEU A 126 -1.78 4.80 39.33
N PRO A 127 -0.83 5.44 40.05
CA PRO A 127 -0.84 6.90 40.22
C PRO A 127 -0.80 7.60 38.86
N SER A 128 -1.55 8.69 38.71
CA SER A 128 -1.71 9.43 37.44
C SER A 128 -0.39 9.78 36.75
N SER A 129 0.65 10.16 37.51
CA SER A 129 1.97 10.49 36.97
C SER A 129 2.75 9.29 36.40
N ALA A 130 2.56 8.10 36.97
CA ALA A 130 3.19 6.86 36.50
C ALA A 130 2.48 6.33 35.24
N ALA A 131 1.15 6.36 35.23
CA ALA A 131 0.34 6.00 34.05
C ALA A 131 0.65 6.94 32.86
N GLU A 132 0.81 8.23 33.12
CA GLU A 132 1.17 9.23 32.11
C GLU A 132 2.60 9.03 31.57
N THR A 133 3.55 8.60 32.41
CA THR A 133 4.93 8.30 31.98
C THR A 133 5.00 7.03 31.13
N LEU A 134 4.26 5.98 31.51
CA LEU A 134 4.13 4.74 30.74
C LEU A 134 3.43 4.96 29.40
N ASN A 135 2.36 5.74 29.39
CA ASN A 135 1.69 6.12 28.15
C ASN A 135 2.62 6.91 27.23
N ARG A 136 3.43 7.84 27.78
CA ARG A 136 4.46 8.58 27.03
C ARG A 136 5.53 7.67 26.42
N GLN A 137 6.03 6.68 27.15
CA GLN A 137 7.00 5.72 26.61
C GLN A 137 6.37 4.83 25.53
N ALA A 138 5.15 4.34 25.74
CA ALA A 138 4.42 3.50 24.79
C ALA A 138 4.02 4.26 23.50
N MET A 139 3.77 5.57 23.59
CA MET A 139 3.49 6.41 22.42
C MET A 139 4.75 6.70 21.62
N ARG A 140 5.86 7.01 22.31
CA ARG A 140 7.18 7.22 21.66
C ARG A 140 7.66 5.96 20.94
N SER A 141 7.49 4.78 21.54
CA SER A 141 7.87 3.52 20.90
C SER A 141 7.01 3.21 19.67
N ARG A 142 5.70 3.47 19.73
CA ARG A 142 4.80 3.29 18.58
C ARG A 142 5.09 4.26 17.44
N CYS A 143 5.37 5.54 17.73
CA CYS A 143 5.78 6.49 16.69
C CYS A 143 7.09 6.07 16.01
N LEU A 144 8.09 5.66 16.79
CA LEU A 144 9.34 5.13 16.25
C LEU A 144 9.09 3.88 15.40
N ALA A 145 8.16 3.00 15.80
CA ALA A 145 7.79 1.82 15.03
C ALA A 145 7.06 2.16 13.71
N GLN A 146 6.23 3.20 13.69
CA GLN A 146 5.54 3.68 12.49
C GLN A 146 6.51 4.34 11.50
N GLU A 147 7.40 5.22 11.98
CA GLU A 147 8.49 5.79 11.18
C GLU A 147 9.35 4.67 10.57
N ASP A 148 9.70 3.68 11.38
CA ASP A 148 10.46 2.50 10.97
C ASP A 148 9.64 1.58 10.05
N SER A 149 8.30 1.55 10.11
CA SER A 149 7.45 0.83 9.16
C SER A 149 7.40 1.50 7.78
N ILE A 150 7.42 2.84 7.74
CA ILE A 150 7.49 3.61 6.49
C ILE A 150 8.87 3.44 5.84
N ILE A 151 9.92 3.43 6.67
CA ILE A 151 11.29 3.12 6.24
C ILE A 151 11.42 1.65 5.81
N ARG A 152 10.76 0.70 6.47
CA ARG A 152 10.80 -0.75 6.16
C ARG A 152 9.84 -1.22 5.06
N GLY A 153 8.79 -0.47 4.75
CA GLY A 153 7.90 -0.72 3.61
C GLY A 153 8.65 -0.69 2.26
N LEU A 154 9.92 -0.29 2.30
CA LEU A 154 10.93 -0.27 1.27
C LEU A 154 11.85 -1.49 1.28
N LYS A 155 11.34 -2.70 1.54
CA LYS A 155 12.09 -3.88 1.10
C LYS A 155 12.22 -3.76 -0.41
N HIS A 156 13.44 -3.42 -0.87
CA HIS A 156 13.78 -3.36 -2.29
C HIS A 156 13.16 -4.58 -2.95
N SER A 157 12.27 -4.34 -3.92
CA SER A 157 11.72 -5.44 -4.70
C SER A 157 12.89 -6.25 -5.25
N LYS A 158 12.73 -7.55 -5.47
CA LYS A 158 13.75 -8.32 -6.20
C LYS A 158 14.14 -7.59 -7.50
N ALA A 159 13.20 -6.90 -8.14
CA ALA A 159 13.45 -6.02 -9.28
C ALA A 159 14.39 -4.82 -8.98
N ASP A 160 14.27 -4.19 -7.81
CA ASP A 160 15.13 -3.08 -7.40
C ASP A 160 16.55 -3.57 -7.06
N ILE A 161 16.66 -4.74 -6.42
CA ILE A 161 17.96 -5.39 -6.17
C ILE A 161 18.62 -5.76 -7.50
N ASP A 162 17.90 -6.46 -8.38
CA ASP A 162 18.39 -6.91 -9.68
C ASP A 162 18.77 -5.74 -10.62
N SER A 163 18.18 -4.56 -10.42
CA SER A 163 18.52 -3.32 -11.14
C SER A 163 19.85 -2.68 -10.72
N GLY A 164 20.42 -3.13 -9.59
CA GLY A 164 21.67 -2.64 -9.02
C GLY A 164 21.61 -1.23 -8.42
N PHE A 165 20.42 -0.64 -8.23
CA PHE A 165 20.29 0.70 -7.64
C PHE A 165 20.53 0.74 -6.13
N VAL A 166 20.50 -0.41 -5.46
CA VAL A 166 20.79 -0.53 -4.03
C VAL A 166 22.28 -0.28 -3.79
N ILE A 167 22.62 0.63 -2.88
CA ILE A 167 24.03 0.89 -2.50
C ILE A 167 24.47 -0.19 -1.53
N PHE A 168 25.58 -0.87 -1.86
CA PHE A 168 26.09 -1.97 -1.05
C PHE A 168 26.47 -1.53 0.37
N GLY A 169 25.98 -2.27 1.36
CA GLY A 169 26.34 -2.14 2.78
C GLY A 169 25.55 -1.12 3.60
N LEU A 170 24.66 -0.32 3.00
CA LEU A 170 23.85 0.64 3.78
C LEU A 170 22.86 -0.06 4.72
N ASP A 171 22.22 -1.14 4.26
CA ASP A 171 21.19 -1.84 5.03
C ASP A 171 21.74 -2.49 6.31
N PHE A 172 23.03 -2.84 6.33
CA PHE A 172 23.72 -3.42 7.47
C PHE A 172 23.59 -2.61 8.77
N PHE A 173 23.59 -1.27 8.67
CA PHE A 173 23.43 -0.38 9.82
C PHE A 173 21.98 0.04 10.10
N ARG A 174 21.07 -0.26 9.17
CA ARG A 174 19.66 0.18 9.20
C ARG A 174 18.75 -0.89 9.78
N GLU A 175 19.14 -2.16 9.71
CA GLU A 175 18.44 -3.25 10.37
C GLU A 175 18.56 -3.14 11.89
N ARG A 176 17.53 -2.59 12.55
CA ARG A 176 17.43 -2.61 14.00
C ARG A 176 17.14 -4.03 14.47
N THR A 177 18.18 -4.77 14.85
CA THR A 177 17.98 -5.84 15.82
C THR A 177 17.65 -5.18 17.15
N THR A 178 16.66 -5.71 17.87
CA THR A 178 16.32 -5.29 19.24
C THR A 178 17.41 -5.64 20.26
N GLN A 179 18.59 -6.05 19.79
CA GLN A 179 19.69 -6.63 20.57
C GLN A 179 21.01 -5.87 20.45
N PHE A 180 21.12 -4.81 19.62
CA PHE A 180 22.33 -3.98 19.64
C PHE A 180 22.33 -3.05 20.87
N ASN A 181 22.69 -3.62 22.02
CA ASN A 181 23.07 -2.89 23.22
C ASN A 181 24.59 -3.03 23.32
N PRO A 182 25.40 -2.04 22.88
CA PRO A 182 26.85 -2.15 22.93
C PRO A 182 27.25 -2.34 24.40
N ASN A 183 27.60 -3.59 24.73
CA ASN A 183 27.73 -4.13 26.08
C ASN A 183 28.16 -3.08 27.12
N GLN A 184 27.19 -2.60 27.91
CA GLN A 184 27.44 -1.75 29.07
C GLN A 184 27.98 -2.57 30.27
N ALA A 185 27.92 -3.90 30.18
CA ALA A 185 28.42 -4.86 31.16
C ALA A 185 28.81 -6.18 30.47
N GLY A 186 29.80 -6.89 31.04
CA GLY A 186 30.29 -8.18 30.56
C GLY A 186 31.79 -8.37 30.83
N PRO A 187 32.31 -9.62 30.77
CA PRO A 187 33.73 -9.88 30.94
C PRO A 187 34.54 -9.21 29.82
N VAL A 188 35.56 -8.45 30.20
CA VAL A 188 36.53 -7.85 29.28
C VAL A 188 37.78 -8.71 29.20
N ASP A 189 38.50 -8.64 28.08
CA ASP A 189 39.78 -9.31 27.92
C ASP A 189 40.86 -8.73 28.85
N ALA A 190 41.90 -9.52 29.16
CA ALA A 190 43.01 -9.12 30.02
C ALA A 190 43.77 -7.86 29.53
N SER A 191 43.71 -7.59 28.21
CA SER A 191 44.27 -6.40 27.57
C SER A 191 43.42 -5.13 27.72
N TYR A 192 42.23 -5.22 28.34
CA TYR A 192 41.38 -4.07 28.57
C TYR A 192 42.09 -3.05 29.46
N VAL A 193 42.36 -1.87 28.90
CA VAL A 193 42.84 -0.70 29.64
C VAL A 193 41.69 -0.11 30.46
N ILE A 194 41.91 0.05 31.75
CA ILE A 194 40.95 0.57 32.72
C ILE A 194 40.85 2.09 32.58
N HIS A 195 39.62 2.61 32.58
CA HIS A 195 39.32 4.03 32.40
C HIS A 195 38.57 4.62 33.60
N PRO A 196 38.73 5.93 33.86
CA PRO A 196 37.89 6.65 34.81
C PRO A 196 36.39 6.45 34.54
N GLY A 197 35.61 6.14 35.59
CA GLY A 197 34.19 5.85 35.48
C GLY A 197 33.84 4.37 35.25
N ASP A 198 34.82 3.50 35.04
CA ASP A 198 34.62 2.05 35.17
C ASP A 198 34.26 1.68 36.62
N GLU A 199 33.58 0.57 36.79
CA GLU A 199 33.28 -0.01 38.09
C GLU A 199 33.79 -1.45 38.10
N LEU A 200 34.65 -1.76 39.06
CA LEU A 200 35.25 -3.08 39.21
C LEU A 200 34.61 -3.80 40.40
N VAL A 201 34.42 -5.10 40.28
CA VAL A 201 34.03 -5.97 41.39
C VAL A 201 35.21 -6.84 41.75
N LEU A 202 35.70 -6.69 42.98
CA LEU A 202 36.72 -7.53 43.60
C LEU A 202 36.04 -8.51 44.54
N VAL A 203 36.12 -9.79 44.25
CA VAL A 203 35.64 -10.86 45.12
C VAL A 203 36.84 -11.58 45.72
N LEU A 204 36.89 -11.69 47.05
CA LEU A 204 37.79 -12.53 47.81
C LEU A 204 37.03 -13.77 48.28
N THR A 205 37.63 -14.94 48.15
CA THR A 205 37.00 -16.23 48.51
C THR A 205 37.97 -17.12 49.31
N SER A 206 37.41 -18.16 49.95
CA SER A 206 38.08 -19.15 50.81
C SER A 206 38.20 -18.68 52.26
N ASP A 207 39.40 -18.48 52.82
CA ASP A 207 39.56 -18.06 54.22
C ASP A 207 38.92 -16.69 54.54
N VAL A 208 38.68 -15.87 53.51
CA VAL A 208 38.01 -14.57 53.60
C VAL A 208 36.97 -14.50 52.49
N GLU A 209 35.72 -14.26 52.84
CA GLU A 209 34.61 -14.07 51.90
C GLU A 209 34.14 -12.62 51.92
N GLN A 210 34.63 -11.82 50.96
CA GLN A 210 34.29 -10.41 50.84
C GLN A 210 34.10 -10.02 49.37
N SER A 211 33.16 -9.12 49.11
CA SER A 211 32.92 -8.57 47.78
C SER A 211 32.89 -7.06 47.84
N TYR A 212 33.72 -6.41 47.03
CA TYR A 212 33.85 -4.97 46.96
C TYR A 212 33.46 -4.47 45.58
N THR A 213 32.59 -3.46 45.55
CA THR A 213 32.33 -2.66 44.35
C THR A 213 33.23 -1.43 44.39
N LEU A 214 34.13 -1.33 43.42
CA LEU A 214 35.24 -0.41 43.37
C LEU A 214 35.07 0.53 42.16
N PRO A 215 34.40 1.69 42.34
CA PRO A 215 34.30 2.68 41.28
C PRO A 215 35.69 3.28 41.02
N VAL A 216 36.09 3.33 39.75
CA VAL A 216 37.30 4.04 39.32
C VAL A 216 36.99 5.53 39.34
N THR A 217 37.68 6.26 40.23
CA THR A 217 37.48 7.70 40.40
C THR A 217 37.87 8.49 39.15
N ARG A 218 37.49 9.77 39.10
CA ARG A 218 37.87 10.67 37.98
C ARG A 218 39.38 10.88 37.90
N GLU A 219 40.04 10.80 39.04
CA GLU A 219 41.50 10.87 39.15
C GLU A 219 42.15 9.53 38.71
N GLY A 220 41.38 8.44 38.58
CA GLY A 220 41.84 7.18 38.02
C GLY A 220 42.43 6.22 39.06
N PHE A 221 41.87 6.20 40.27
CA PHE A 221 42.21 5.23 41.31
C PHE A 221 40.98 4.51 41.85
N ILE A 222 41.21 3.37 42.50
CA ILE A 222 40.23 2.63 43.29
C ILE A 222 40.64 2.64 44.77
N VAL A 223 39.66 2.53 45.66
CA VAL A 223 39.90 2.45 47.11
C VAL A 223 39.41 1.09 47.61
N ILE A 224 40.34 0.26 48.06
CA ILE A 224 40.02 -1.05 48.64
C ILE A 224 40.08 -0.91 50.17
N PRO A 225 39.02 -1.26 50.92
CA PRO A 225 39.05 -1.25 52.38
C PRO A 225 40.24 -2.04 52.94
N GLN A 226 40.88 -1.53 53.99
CA GLN A 226 42.07 -2.11 54.65
C GLN A 226 43.38 -2.11 53.83
N VAL A 227 43.32 -1.96 52.51
CA VAL A 227 44.48 -1.93 51.60
C VAL A 227 44.84 -0.50 51.17
N GLY A 228 43.83 0.37 51.04
CA GLY A 228 43.99 1.77 50.66
C GLY A 228 43.87 2.03 49.16
N GLN A 229 44.45 3.15 48.71
CA GLN A 229 44.34 3.63 47.33
C GLN A 229 45.27 2.87 46.36
N ILE A 230 44.73 2.52 45.20
CA ILE A 230 45.45 1.89 44.08
C ILE A 230 45.15 2.65 42.79
N TRP A 231 46.19 3.14 42.11
CA TRP A 231 46.07 3.81 40.82
C TRP A 231 45.85 2.78 39.72
N VAL A 232 44.83 3.02 38.89
CA VAL A 232 44.41 2.09 37.82
C VAL A 232 44.24 2.78 36.46
N ASN A 233 44.60 4.06 36.36
CA ASN A 233 44.51 4.77 35.09
C ASN A 233 45.53 4.24 34.07
N ASN A 234 45.06 3.96 32.86
CA ASN A 234 45.91 3.58 31.73
C ASN A 234 46.74 2.30 31.94
N ILE A 235 46.30 1.41 32.84
CA ILE A 235 46.84 0.06 32.99
C ILE A 235 45.81 -0.98 32.53
N THR A 236 46.30 -2.14 32.15
CA THR A 236 45.47 -3.28 31.74
C THR A 236 44.90 -4.04 32.94
N MET A 237 43.84 -4.82 32.73
CA MET A 237 43.32 -5.75 33.74
C MET A 237 44.40 -6.72 34.25
N ALA A 238 45.27 -7.22 33.36
CA ALA A 238 46.40 -8.07 33.74
C ALA A 238 47.41 -7.37 34.67
N GLU A 239 47.72 -6.11 34.40
CA GLU A 239 48.60 -5.30 35.25
C GLU A 239 47.97 -4.99 36.61
N LEU A 240 46.68 -4.69 36.64
CA LEU A 240 45.95 -4.50 37.89
C LEU A 240 45.97 -5.78 38.74
N GLU A 241 45.74 -6.94 38.14
CA GLU A 241 45.81 -8.23 38.85
C GLU A 241 47.20 -8.43 39.51
N ASN A 242 48.28 -8.15 38.78
CA ASN A 242 49.65 -8.20 39.32
C ASN A 242 49.86 -7.23 40.49
N ILE A 243 49.26 -6.03 40.44
CA ILE A 243 49.31 -5.06 41.53
C ILE A 243 48.52 -5.57 42.75
N LEU A 244 47.34 -6.15 42.54
CA LEU A 244 46.47 -6.68 43.59
C LEU A 244 47.13 -7.84 44.34
N TYR A 245 47.82 -8.77 43.66
CA TYR A 245 48.58 -9.82 44.36
C TYR A 245 49.60 -9.27 45.36
N ARG A 246 50.27 -8.16 45.03
CA ARG A 246 51.25 -7.53 45.92
C ARG A 246 50.59 -6.76 47.06
N ARG A 247 49.52 -6.00 46.77
CA ARG A 247 48.86 -5.10 47.73
C ARG A 247 47.94 -5.87 48.68
N LEU A 248 47.15 -6.82 48.18
CA LEU A 248 46.30 -7.68 49.00
C LEU A 248 47.13 -8.63 49.86
N GLY A 249 48.22 -9.19 49.33
CA GLY A 249 49.09 -10.11 50.08
C GLY A 249 49.81 -9.49 51.29
N GLN A 250 49.88 -8.15 51.38
CA GLN A 250 50.40 -7.43 52.55
C GLN A 250 49.41 -7.40 53.72
N VAL A 251 48.10 -7.51 53.43
CA VAL A 251 47.01 -7.41 54.41
C VAL A 251 46.39 -8.79 54.67
N TYR A 252 46.19 -9.58 53.62
CA TYR A 252 45.65 -10.94 53.65
C TYR A 252 46.78 -11.93 53.40
N SER A 253 47.29 -12.56 54.45
CA SER A 253 48.44 -13.48 54.38
C SER A 253 48.24 -14.67 53.43
N GLY A 254 46.99 -15.08 53.21
CA GLY A 254 46.56 -16.16 52.32
C GLY A 254 46.56 -15.84 50.82
N VAL A 255 46.68 -14.56 50.41
CA VAL A 255 46.70 -14.13 48.99
C VAL A 255 48.13 -14.19 48.44
N ARG A 256 48.51 -15.26 47.74
CA ARG A 256 49.84 -15.47 47.14
C ARG A 256 49.78 -16.26 45.83
N ARG A 257 50.84 -16.19 45.01
CA ARG A 257 50.99 -16.97 43.75
C ARG A 257 51.62 -18.36 43.95
N SER A 258 51.31 -19.03 45.06
CA SER A 258 51.91 -20.31 45.45
C SER A 258 50.82 -21.38 45.64
N PRO A 259 51.10 -22.68 45.44
CA PRO A 259 50.14 -23.77 45.68
C PRO A 259 49.54 -23.82 47.09
N GLY A 260 50.14 -23.12 48.07
CA GLY A 260 49.62 -22.97 49.43
C GLY A 260 48.77 -21.72 49.67
N ALA A 261 48.19 -21.10 48.63
CA ALA A 261 47.29 -19.97 48.78
C ALA A 261 45.96 -20.42 49.41
N THR A 262 45.58 -19.80 50.52
CA THR A 262 44.34 -20.10 51.24
C THR A 262 43.25 -19.05 51.01
N THR A 263 43.56 -17.97 50.30
CA THR A 263 42.61 -16.94 49.87
C THR A 263 42.82 -16.64 48.39
N HIS A 264 41.74 -16.71 47.62
CA HIS A 264 41.75 -16.41 46.18
C HIS A 264 40.99 -15.10 45.95
N PHE A 265 41.34 -14.37 44.88
CA PHE A 265 40.57 -13.21 44.47
C PHE A 265 40.25 -13.23 42.98
N TYR A 266 39.15 -12.59 42.62
CA TYR A 266 38.69 -12.38 41.26
C TYR A 266 38.35 -10.90 41.07
N ILE A 267 38.87 -10.28 40.01
CA ILE A 267 38.62 -8.88 39.67
C ILE A 267 38.02 -8.81 38.26
N THR A 268 36.87 -8.17 38.11
CA THR A 268 36.20 -7.99 36.81
C THR A 268 35.47 -6.66 36.76
N PRO A 269 35.34 -5.99 35.62
CA PRO A 269 34.43 -4.85 35.51
C PRO A 269 32.97 -5.30 35.62
N SER A 270 32.23 -4.72 36.56
CA SER A 270 30.76 -4.84 36.64
C SER A 270 30.07 -3.90 35.66
N ARG A 271 30.64 -2.72 35.45
CA ARG A 271 30.11 -1.69 34.56
C ARG A 271 31.25 -0.96 33.88
N LEU A 272 31.16 -0.83 32.57
CA LEU A 272 32.09 -0.03 31.79
C LEU A 272 31.67 1.43 31.80
N GLY A 273 32.65 2.33 31.91
CA GLY A 273 32.45 3.76 31.76
C GLY A 273 31.94 4.11 30.35
N SER A 274 31.44 5.33 30.18
CA SER A 274 30.99 5.81 28.86
C SER A 274 31.90 6.91 28.33
N ASN A 275 32.40 6.74 27.11
CA ASN A 275 33.07 7.79 26.34
C ASN A 275 32.02 8.60 25.56
N GLN A 276 32.07 9.93 25.69
CA GLN A 276 31.29 10.82 24.86
C GLN A 276 32.07 11.14 23.59
N ILE A 277 31.53 10.74 22.44
CA ILE A 277 32.15 10.89 21.12
C ILE A 277 31.24 11.71 20.20
N PHE A 278 31.79 12.18 19.08
CA PHE A 278 31.05 12.92 18.06
C PHE A 278 31.07 12.17 16.74
N VAL A 279 29.90 11.88 16.17
CA VAL A 279 29.78 11.35 14.81
C VAL A 279 29.25 12.45 13.90
N THR A 280 29.98 12.77 12.84
CA THR A 280 29.71 13.92 11.96
C THR A 280 29.97 13.59 10.48
N GLY A 281 29.58 14.50 9.59
CA GLY A 281 29.65 14.30 8.15
C GLY A 281 28.39 13.64 7.59
N ASP A 282 28.53 12.90 6.49
CA ASP A 282 27.44 12.28 5.72
C ASP A 282 26.96 10.97 6.35
N VAL A 283 26.54 11.01 7.62
CA VAL A 283 25.87 9.92 8.33
C VAL A 283 24.36 10.15 8.40
N LEU A 284 23.60 9.08 8.64
CA LEU A 284 22.14 9.21 8.74
C LEU A 284 21.71 10.03 9.97
N ARG A 285 22.40 9.87 11.11
CA ARG A 285 22.16 10.64 12.33
C ARG A 285 23.49 11.21 12.85
N PRO A 286 23.84 12.46 12.50
CA PRO A 286 24.99 13.13 13.10
C PRO A 286 24.66 13.58 14.52
N GLY A 287 25.65 13.57 15.40
CA GLY A 287 25.47 14.03 16.77
C GLY A 287 26.53 13.53 17.76
N SER A 288 26.31 13.86 19.03
CA SER A 288 27.10 13.34 20.14
C SER A 288 26.51 12.03 20.65
N TYR A 289 27.35 11.02 20.83
CA TYR A 289 26.95 9.69 21.28
C TYR A 289 27.73 9.30 22.53
N ARG A 290 27.09 8.53 23.40
CA ARG A 290 27.76 7.84 24.51
C ARG A 290 27.98 6.40 24.10
N VAL A 291 29.24 6.01 23.98
CA VAL A 291 29.66 4.63 23.70
C VAL A 291 30.35 4.07 24.94
N SER A 292 30.30 2.74 25.12
CA SER A 292 31.09 2.07 26.16
C SER A 292 32.58 2.44 26.02
N SER A 293 33.34 2.41 27.10
CA SER A 293 34.79 2.57 27.07
C SER A 293 35.49 1.56 26.16
N ALA A 294 34.86 0.40 25.90
CA ALA A 294 35.31 -0.61 24.93
C ALA A 294 34.81 -0.37 23.49
N GLY A 295 34.04 0.69 23.25
CA GLY A 295 33.43 0.99 21.96
C GLY A 295 34.44 1.37 20.87
N THR A 296 34.12 0.99 19.63
CA THR A 296 34.92 1.22 18.43
C THR A 296 34.22 2.12 17.42
N ALA A 297 34.94 2.50 16.36
CA ALA A 297 34.38 3.28 15.25
C ALA A 297 33.14 2.61 14.63
N LEU A 298 33.14 1.29 14.47
CA LEU A 298 31.99 0.55 13.95
C LEU A 298 30.76 0.65 14.88
N THR A 299 30.97 0.57 16.20
CA THR A 299 29.86 0.73 17.17
C THR A 299 29.27 2.15 17.16
N ALA A 300 30.11 3.16 16.94
CA ALA A 300 29.67 4.55 16.79
C ALA A 300 28.89 4.75 15.49
N LEU A 301 29.33 4.14 14.37
CA LEU A 301 28.57 4.14 13.12
C LEU A 301 27.22 3.46 13.29
N TYR A 302 27.15 2.32 13.97
CA TYR A 302 25.87 1.67 14.29
C TYR A 302 24.93 2.59 15.08
N ALA A 303 25.44 3.29 16.09
CA ALA A 303 24.65 4.25 16.86
C ALA A 303 24.14 5.44 15.99
N ALA A 304 24.92 5.83 14.98
CA ALA A 304 24.57 6.84 13.99
C ALA A 304 23.72 6.32 12.81
N LEU A 305 23.36 5.03 12.81
CA LEU A 305 22.69 4.32 11.70
C LEU A 305 23.48 4.32 10.39
N GLY A 306 24.80 4.31 10.51
CA GLY A 306 25.76 4.21 9.42
C GLY A 306 25.87 5.46 8.55
N PRO A 307 26.70 5.39 7.50
CA PRO A 307 26.73 6.39 6.44
C PRO A 307 25.36 6.60 5.80
N SER A 308 25.09 7.84 5.38
CA SER A 308 23.96 8.18 4.52
C SER A 308 24.20 7.67 3.09
N GLU A 309 23.23 7.85 2.19
CA GLU A 309 23.43 7.50 0.77
C GLU A 309 24.58 8.27 0.11
N ASN A 310 24.89 9.47 0.60
CA ASN A 310 26.02 10.27 0.14
C ASN A 310 27.31 9.96 0.91
N GLY A 311 27.24 9.23 2.03
CA GLY A 311 28.39 8.95 2.88
C GLY A 311 29.29 7.85 2.30
N SER A 312 30.60 7.98 2.54
CA SER A 312 31.58 6.95 2.19
C SER A 312 31.49 5.78 3.16
N MET A 313 31.37 4.58 2.60
CA MET A 313 31.49 3.32 3.35
C MET A 313 32.95 2.90 3.49
N ARG A 314 33.85 3.48 2.70
CA ARG A 314 35.23 2.98 2.58
C ARG A 314 36.28 3.89 3.18
N ARG A 315 35.89 5.09 3.57
CA ARG A 315 36.77 6.09 4.15
C ARG A 315 36.09 6.78 5.33
N VAL A 316 36.05 6.10 6.47
CA VAL A 316 35.55 6.67 7.73
C VAL A 316 36.73 7.13 8.55
N LEU A 317 36.83 8.43 8.83
CA LEU A 317 38.00 9.02 9.49
C LEU A 317 37.79 9.09 11.01
N ILE A 318 38.74 8.57 11.79
CA ILE A 318 38.76 8.71 13.24
C ILE A 318 39.79 9.78 13.60
N ARG A 319 39.41 10.78 14.40
CA ARG A 319 40.29 11.85 14.87
C ARG A 319 40.22 12.04 16.38
N ARG A 320 41.35 12.31 17.02
CA ARG A 320 41.48 12.56 18.47
C ARG A 320 42.22 13.87 18.70
N GLY A 321 41.57 14.84 19.34
CA GLY A 321 42.18 16.17 19.53
C GLY A 321 42.59 16.87 18.23
N GLY A 322 41.95 16.54 17.11
CA GLY A 322 42.25 17.08 15.78
C GLY A 322 43.26 16.27 14.95
N THR A 323 43.97 15.30 15.53
CA THR A 323 44.92 14.45 14.78
C THR A 323 44.22 13.20 14.21
N PRO A 324 44.55 12.76 12.97
CA PRO A 324 44.08 11.48 12.45
C PRO A 324 44.61 10.32 13.28
N VAL A 325 43.71 9.45 13.74
CA VAL A 325 44.04 8.23 14.50
C VAL A 325 44.07 7.03 13.57
N ASP A 326 42.99 6.82 12.82
CA ASP A 326 42.84 5.69 11.90
C ASP A 326 41.80 5.99 10.81
N THR A 327 41.70 5.12 9.80
CA THR A 327 40.67 5.16 8.75
C THR A 327 40.02 3.79 8.59
N LEU A 328 38.73 3.72 8.89
CA LEU A 328 37.95 2.49 8.77
C LEU A 328 37.37 2.35 7.35
N ASP A 329 37.63 1.20 6.71
CA ASP A 329 36.93 0.74 5.51
C ASP A 329 35.90 -0.33 5.90
N VAL A 330 34.62 0.01 5.83
CA VAL A 330 33.54 -0.91 6.22
C VAL A 330 33.45 -2.10 5.26
N TYR A 331 33.98 -2.00 4.03
CA TYR A 331 33.99 -3.14 3.09
C TYR A 331 34.90 -4.27 3.60
N ASP A 332 35.99 -3.97 4.30
CA ASP A 332 36.87 -5.00 4.86
C ASP A 332 36.15 -5.83 5.92
N TYR A 333 35.29 -5.19 6.70
CA TYR A 333 34.39 -5.87 7.63
C TYR A 333 33.31 -6.68 6.90
N LEU A 334 32.59 -6.08 5.95
CA LEU A 334 31.43 -6.71 5.29
C LEU A 334 31.79 -7.84 4.33
N LEU A 335 32.94 -7.73 3.65
CA LEU A 335 33.34 -8.68 2.61
C LEU A 335 34.37 -9.70 3.10
N ASN A 336 35.25 -9.30 4.03
CA ASN A 336 36.37 -10.15 4.49
C ASN A 336 36.27 -10.52 5.98
N GLY A 337 35.31 -9.96 6.74
CA GLY A 337 35.19 -10.20 8.18
C GLY A 337 36.34 -9.60 9.00
N SER A 338 37.08 -8.64 8.44
CA SER A 338 38.23 -8.04 9.10
C SER A 338 37.80 -6.86 9.98
N THR A 339 38.28 -6.84 11.23
CA THR A 339 38.17 -5.67 12.14
C THR A 339 39.47 -4.86 12.19
N ALA A 340 40.39 -5.10 11.25
CA ALA A 340 41.56 -4.26 11.09
C ALA A 340 41.12 -2.80 10.86
N HIS A 341 41.73 -1.86 11.56
CA HIS A 341 41.39 -0.43 11.55
C HIS A 341 40.05 -0.04 12.21
N ASP A 342 39.39 -0.95 12.95
CA ASP A 342 38.26 -0.59 13.82
C ASP A 342 38.76 0.00 15.16
N ALA A 343 39.29 1.22 15.10
CA ALA A 343 39.93 1.87 16.23
C ALA A 343 38.98 2.02 17.44
N ARG A 344 39.52 1.73 18.64
CA ARG A 344 38.84 1.98 19.92
C ARG A 344 38.73 3.47 20.18
N LEU A 345 37.54 3.92 20.55
CA LEU A 345 37.22 5.34 20.73
C LEU A 345 37.46 5.80 22.16
N ALA A 346 38.03 6.99 22.30
CA ALA A 346 38.22 7.70 23.56
C ALA A 346 37.28 8.90 23.67
N ASN A 347 37.23 9.51 24.85
CA ASN A 347 36.40 10.67 25.09
C ASN A 347 36.80 11.85 24.17
N SER A 348 35.81 12.51 23.59
CA SER A 348 35.95 13.59 22.60
C SER A 348 36.54 13.18 21.24
N ASP A 349 36.61 11.89 20.93
CA ASP A 349 36.95 11.44 19.58
C ASP A 349 35.87 11.85 18.57
N LEU A 350 36.31 12.16 17.35
CA LEU A 350 35.49 12.53 16.21
C LEU A 350 35.54 11.42 15.16
N VAL A 351 34.39 10.82 14.89
CA VAL A 351 34.16 9.93 13.75
C VAL A 351 33.55 10.75 12.63
N PHE A 352 34.30 11.01 11.57
CA PHE A 352 33.89 11.83 10.44
C PHE A 352 33.70 10.98 9.18
N VAL A 353 32.49 10.97 8.63
CA VAL A 353 32.16 10.29 7.38
C VAL A 353 32.11 11.33 6.25
N PRO A 354 33.07 11.34 5.32
CA PRO A 354 33.03 12.21 4.14
C PRO A 354 32.04 11.69 3.10
N ILE A 355 31.80 12.49 2.06
CA ILE A 355 31.12 12.05 0.84
C ILE A 355 31.88 10.86 0.20
N HIS A 356 31.13 9.91 -0.34
CA HIS A 356 31.66 8.74 -1.04
C HIS A 356 32.53 9.10 -2.25
N GLY A 357 33.45 8.20 -2.58
CA GLY A 357 34.26 8.27 -3.79
C GLY A 357 33.51 7.83 -5.06
N ALA A 358 34.27 7.35 -6.05
CA ALA A 358 33.72 6.81 -7.28
C ALA A 358 32.76 5.64 -7.00
N ARG A 359 31.66 5.54 -7.73
CA ARG A 359 30.74 4.41 -7.63
C ARG A 359 30.52 3.76 -8.99
N VAL A 360 30.36 2.45 -8.99
CA VAL A 360 29.99 1.65 -10.17
C VAL A 360 28.79 0.80 -9.86
N ARG A 361 27.95 0.55 -10.86
CA ARG A 361 26.74 -0.24 -10.70
C ARG A 361 26.90 -1.59 -11.38
N ILE A 362 26.60 -2.68 -10.66
CA ILE A 362 26.71 -4.04 -11.17
C ILE A 362 25.31 -4.67 -11.23
N VAL A 363 24.94 -5.19 -12.39
CA VAL A 363 23.61 -5.75 -12.67
C VAL A 363 23.68 -7.09 -13.40
N GLY A 364 22.60 -7.86 -13.29
CA GLY A 364 22.46 -9.16 -13.94
C GLY A 364 22.99 -10.33 -13.11
N GLU A 365 23.61 -11.31 -13.76
CA GLU A 365 23.95 -12.62 -13.20
C GLU A 365 25.20 -12.63 -12.29
N VAL A 366 25.14 -11.85 -11.22
CA VAL A 366 26.13 -11.82 -10.12
C VAL A 366 25.45 -12.19 -8.80
N ALA A 367 26.23 -12.64 -7.81
CA ALA A 367 25.65 -13.07 -6.53
C ALA A 367 24.99 -11.92 -5.76
N ARG A 368 25.53 -10.69 -5.87
CA ARG A 368 25.04 -9.49 -5.18
C ARG A 368 24.99 -8.29 -6.14
N PRO A 369 23.92 -8.14 -6.92
CA PRO A 369 23.72 -6.96 -7.76
C PRO A 369 23.52 -5.72 -6.86
N ALA A 370 24.32 -4.67 -7.07
CA ALA A 370 24.30 -3.43 -6.27
C ALA A 370 25.19 -2.35 -6.90
N THR A 371 25.16 -1.15 -6.31
CA THR A 371 26.12 -0.06 -6.54
C THR A 371 27.22 -0.10 -5.49
N TYR A 372 28.47 -0.16 -5.94
CA TYR A 372 29.67 -0.31 -5.11
C TYR A 372 30.54 0.94 -5.17
N GLU A 373 31.10 1.32 -4.02
CA GLU A 373 32.10 2.39 -3.92
C GLU A 373 33.50 1.84 -4.23
N MET A 374 34.18 2.48 -5.18
CA MET A 374 35.45 2.05 -5.75
C MET A 374 36.57 2.99 -5.36
N ARG A 375 37.74 2.42 -5.07
CA ARG A 375 39.00 3.16 -4.92
C ARG A 375 39.65 3.38 -6.31
N PRO A 376 40.50 4.41 -6.48
CA PRO A 376 41.08 4.75 -7.79
C PRO A 376 41.85 3.62 -8.50
N ASN A 377 42.40 2.65 -7.76
CA ASN A 377 43.21 1.56 -8.31
C ASN A 377 42.44 0.23 -8.47
N GLU A 378 41.14 0.23 -8.17
CA GLU A 378 40.33 -0.98 -8.27
C GLU A 378 39.79 -1.18 -9.67
N THR A 379 39.66 -2.46 -10.06
CA THR A 379 39.40 -2.87 -11.43
C THR A 379 38.05 -3.59 -11.56
N LEU A 380 37.69 -3.97 -12.79
CA LEU A 380 36.56 -4.84 -13.08
C LEU A 380 36.61 -6.15 -12.27
N ALA A 381 37.80 -6.72 -12.09
CA ALA A 381 38.00 -7.92 -11.29
C ALA A 381 37.56 -7.71 -9.82
N ASP A 382 37.95 -6.57 -9.23
CA ASP A 382 37.57 -6.21 -7.86
C ASP A 382 36.07 -5.96 -7.74
N ALA A 383 35.49 -5.24 -8.69
CA ALA A 383 34.06 -4.97 -8.74
C ALA A 383 33.24 -6.28 -8.76
N LEU A 384 33.62 -7.23 -9.63
CA LEU A 384 32.98 -8.55 -9.69
C LEU A 384 33.18 -9.36 -8.41
N ARG A 385 34.35 -9.26 -7.76
CA ARG A 385 34.62 -9.89 -6.46
C ARG A 385 33.73 -9.32 -5.36
N PHE A 386 33.54 -8.00 -5.32
CA PHE A 386 32.62 -7.35 -4.38
C PHE A 386 31.19 -7.83 -4.57
N ALA A 387 30.76 -7.98 -5.83
CA ALA A 387 29.48 -8.59 -6.19
C ALA A 387 29.36 -10.09 -5.89
N GLY A 388 30.39 -10.73 -5.31
CA GLY A 388 30.39 -12.14 -4.95
C GLY A 388 30.61 -13.08 -6.15
N GLY A 389 31.10 -12.55 -7.27
CA GLY A 389 31.34 -13.30 -8.50
C GLY A 389 30.09 -13.60 -9.31
N PHE A 390 30.25 -14.48 -10.29
CA PHE A 390 29.21 -14.89 -11.23
C PHE A 390 28.27 -15.93 -10.62
N THR A 391 26.97 -15.83 -10.91
CA THR A 391 26.02 -16.92 -10.62
C THR A 391 26.29 -18.15 -11.52
N ALA A 392 25.59 -19.25 -11.27
CA ALA A 392 25.67 -20.45 -12.12
C ALA A 392 25.02 -20.23 -13.51
N THR A 393 24.08 -19.31 -13.61
CA THR A 393 23.34 -18.94 -14.82
C THR A 393 24.01 -17.83 -15.62
N ALA A 394 25.15 -17.31 -15.17
CA ALA A 394 25.88 -16.27 -15.87
C ALA A 394 26.50 -16.76 -17.19
N ALA A 395 26.30 -16.00 -18.27
CA ALA A 395 27.02 -16.15 -19.52
C ALA A 395 28.46 -15.63 -19.37
N ARG A 396 29.35 -16.45 -18.81
CA ARG A 396 30.78 -16.16 -18.52
C ARG A 396 31.67 -15.97 -19.76
N ARG A 397 31.10 -15.62 -20.92
CA ARG A 397 31.84 -15.32 -22.15
C ARG A 397 32.08 -13.83 -22.34
N ARG A 398 31.18 -12.98 -21.82
CA ARG A 398 31.26 -11.54 -21.98
C ARG A 398 30.67 -10.80 -20.79
N VAL A 399 31.20 -9.62 -20.54
CA VAL A 399 30.64 -8.62 -19.62
C VAL A 399 30.55 -7.30 -20.38
N GLN A 400 29.42 -6.62 -20.26
CA GLN A 400 29.22 -5.33 -20.93
C GLN A 400 29.42 -4.20 -19.92
N ILE A 401 30.12 -3.14 -20.33
CA ILE A 401 30.29 -1.92 -19.54
C ILE A 401 29.61 -0.77 -20.29
N GLU A 402 28.58 -0.18 -19.70
CA GLU A 402 28.02 1.09 -20.15
C GLU A 402 28.74 2.22 -19.40
N ARG A 403 29.43 3.10 -20.14
CA ARG A 403 30.31 4.12 -19.57
C ARG A 403 29.89 5.51 -20.01
N ILE A 404 29.91 6.45 -19.07
CA ILE A 404 29.83 7.88 -19.36
C ILE A 404 31.27 8.39 -19.55
N VAL A 405 31.56 8.92 -20.73
CA VAL A 405 32.88 9.41 -21.09
C VAL A 405 33.26 10.60 -20.17
N PRO A 406 34.48 10.61 -19.58
CA PRO A 406 34.95 11.71 -18.75
C PRO A 406 34.91 13.05 -19.50
N PRO A 407 34.62 14.19 -18.84
CA PRO A 407 34.49 15.50 -19.49
C PRO A 407 35.65 15.85 -20.43
N GLU A 408 36.88 15.49 -20.06
CA GLU A 408 38.10 15.72 -20.83
C GLU A 408 38.15 14.99 -22.18
N GLN A 409 37.39 13.91 -22.32
CA GLN A 409 37.37 13.03 -23.50
C GLN A 409 36.06 13.17 -24.29
N ARG A 410 35.16 14.07 -23.89
CA ARG A 410 33.86 14.26 -24.56
C ARG A 410 34.04 14.95 -25.89
N THR A 411 33.25 14.52 -26.87
CA THR A 411 33.23 15.15 -28.19
C THR A 411 32.11 16.19 -28.24
N PRO A 412 32.24 17.28 -29.02
CA PRO A 412 31.21 18.32 -29.12
C PRO A 412 29.82 17.84 -29.60
N GLY A 413 29.71 16.60 -30.09
CA GLY A 413 28.47 16.02 -30.62
C GLY A 413 27.54 15.37 -29.59
N GLY A 414 27.86 15.41 -28.29
CA GLY A 414 26.95 14.97 -27.20
C GLY A 414 26.71 13.46 -27.10
N ARG A 415 27.51 12.63 -27.78
CA ARG A 415 27.47 11.16 -27.69
C ARG A 415 28.44 10.65 -26.62
N ASP A 416 28.18 11.05 -25.38
CA ASP A 416 29.11 10.79 -24.26
C ASP A 416 28.81 9.51 -23.49
N ARG A 417 27.90 8.66 -24.00
CA ARG A 417 27.63 7.31 -23.46
C ARG A 417 28.12 6.27 -24.46
N ILE A 418 29.03 5.43 -24.03
CA ILE A 418 29.58 4.32 -24.82
C ILE A 418 29.26 2.99 -24.16
N VAL A 419 29.17 1.95 -24.99
CA VAL A 419 29.04 0.57 -24.54
C VAL A 419 30.27 -0.19 -24.99
N THR A 420 30.94 -0.85 -24.05
CA THR A 420 32.13 -1.65 -24.32
C THR A 420 31.86 -3.10 -23.95
N GLU A 421 31.99 -4.00 -24.92
CA GLU A 421 31.92 -5.44 -24.70
C GLU A 421 33.30 -5.97 -24.30
N ILE A 422 33.39 -6.53 -23.10
CA ILE A 422 34.59 -7.19 -22.60
C ILE A 422 34.44 -8.68 -22.82
N VAL A 423 35.27 -9.25 -23.69
CA VAL A 423 35.35 -10.68 -23.95
C VAL A 423 36.69 -11.18 -23.41
N SER A 424 36.67 -12.18 -22.53
CA SER A 424 37.89 -12.73 -21.91
C SER A 424 37.64 -14.15 -21.43
N ASP A 425 38.62 -15.03 -21.64
CA ASP A 425 38.58 -16.41 -21.13
C ASP A 425 38.71 -16.48 -19.60
N GLN A 426 39.23 -15.42 -18.97
CA GLN A 426 39.35 -15.33 -17.50
C GLN A 426 37.98 -15.44 -16.81
N PHE A 427 36.91 -14.96 -17.46
CA PHE A 427 35.56 -15.07 -16.91
C PHE A 427 35.13 -16.53 -16.68
N ASN A 428 35.67 -17.49 -17.45
CA ASN A 428 35.38 -18.91 -17.27
C ASN A 428 35.92 -19.46 -15.94
N THR A 429 37.05 -18.91 -15.45
CA THR A 429 37.61 -19.28 -14.13
C THR A 429 36.94 -18.54 -12.97
N GLY A 430 35.93 -17.71 -13.27
CA GLY A 430 35.19 -16.93 -12.28
C GLY A 430 35.83 -15.58 -11.94
N ILE A 431 36.96 -15.23 -12.57
CA ILE A 431 37.72 -14.01 -12.32
C ILE A 431 37.56 -13.04 -13.50
N GLY A 432 37.43 -11.74 -13.23
CA GLY A 432 37.44 -10.73 -14.28
C GLY A 432 38.86 -10.29 -14.67
N PRO A 433 39.08 -9.79 -15.91
CA PRO A 433 40.35 -9.16 -16.25
C PRO A 433 40.54 -7.84 -15.50
N SER A 434 41.79 -7.46 -15.23
CA SER A 434 42.17 -6.22 -14.54
C SER A 434 41.99 -4.99 -15.45
N ILE A 435 40.75 -4.62 -15.72
CA ILE A 435 40.38 -3.47 -16.54
C ILE A 435 39.99 -2.30 -15.64
N PRO A 436 40.52 -1.08 -15.87
CA PRO A 436 40.11 0.10 -15.12
C PRO A 436 38.63 0.43 -15.33
N ILE A 437 37.94 0.70 -14.23
CA ILE A 437 36.55 1.13 -14.20
C ILE A 437 36.46 2.62 -13.85
N MET A 438 35.45 3.31 -14.37
CA MET A 438 35.26 4.74 -14.20
C MET A 438 34.03 5.03 -13.34
N PRO A 439 33.99 6.20 -12.66
CA PRO A 439 32.80 6.62 -11.93
C PRO A 439 31.57 6.65 -12.84
N GLY A 440 30.50 5.99 -12.41
CA GLY A 440 29.25 5.90 -13.15
C GLY A 440 29.17 4.75 -14.17
N ASP A 441 30.21 3.90 -14.27
CA ASP A 441 30.15 2.69 -15.09
C ASP A 441 29.02 1.75 -14.62
N VAL A 442 28.31 1.17 -15.59
CA VAL A 442 27.32 0.11 -15.37
C VAL A 442 27.85 -1.18 -15.96
N ILE A 443 28.17 -2.14 -15.09
CA ILE A 443 28.70 -3.46 -15.44
C ILE A 443 27.53 -4.45 -15.50
N ARG A 444 27.27 -5.00 -16.68
CA ARG A 444 26.19 -5.94 -16.94
C ARG A 444 26.72 -7.34 -17.21
N VAL A 445 26.25 -8.30 -16.43
CA VAL A 445 26.50 -9.73 -16.62
C VAL A 445 25.23 -10.39 -17.16
N PHE A 446 25.31 -10.97 -18.35
CA PHE A 446 24.16 -11.61 -18.99
C PHE A 446 23.92 -13.03 -18.45
N SER A 447 22.70 -13.53 -18.62
CA SER A 447 22.37 -14.94 -18.41
C SER A 447 22.69 -15.80 -19.63
N VAL A 448 22.93 -17.09 -19.38
CA VAL A 448 23.03 -18.09 -20.44
C VAL A 448 21.73 -18.11 -21.24
N ALA A 449 21.85 -18.16 -22.57
CA ALA A 449 20.68 -18.20 -23.43
C ALA A 449 19.81 -19.42 -23.09
N ALA A 450 18.49 -19.24 -23.02
CA ALA A 450 17.52 -20.29 -22.69
C ALA A 450 17.39 -21.39 -23.77
N LYS A 451 18.21 -21.35 -24.83
CA LYS A 451 18.21 -22.36 -25.89
C LYS A 451 18.91 -23.63 -25.37
N VAL A 452 18.10 -24.54 -24.85
CA VAL A 452 18.52 -25.91 -24.52
C VAL A 452 18.69 -26.66 -25.83
N ARG A 453 19.85 -27.29 -26.01
CA ARG A 453 20.16 -28.09 -27.19
C ARG A 453 19.83 -29.56 -26.99
N ASP A 454 19.93 -30.34 -28.07
CA ASP A 454 19.87 -31.80 -28.05
C ASP A 454 18.59 -32.37 -27.42
N ARG A 455 17.44 -31.82 -27.82
CA ARG A 455 16.12 -32.29 -27.37
C ARG A 455 15.10 -32.32 -28.49
N VAL A 456 14.05 -33.09 -28.26
CA VAL A 456 12.78 -33.03 -29.02
C VAL A 456 11.63 -32.87 -28.04
N SER A 457 10.51 -32.31 -28.49
CA SER A 457 9.31 -32.15 -27.65
C SER A 457 8.27 -33.21 -28.02
N VAL A 458 7.69 -33.88 -27.03
CA VAL A 458 6.59 -34.83 -27.21
C VAL A 458 5.37 -34.34 -26.43
N SER A 459 4.23 -34.23 -27.10
CA SER A 459 2.99 -33.70 -26.52
C SER A 459 1.77 -34.53 -26.93
N GLY A 460 0.70 -34.38 -26.15
CA GLY A 460 -0.59 -35.03 -26.39
C GLY A 460 -0.75 -36.37 -25.67
N ASP A 461 -1.28 -37.39 -26.33
CA ASP A 461 -1.76 -38.64 -25.71
C ASP A 461 -0.65 -39.67 -25.40
N VAL A 462 0.34 -39.21 -24.65
CA VAL A 462 1.47 -39.98 -24.10
C VAL A 462 1.47 -39.94 -22.58
N TRP A 463 2.17 -40.87 -21.92
CA TRP A 463 2.20 -40.95 -20.45
C TRP A 463 2.99 -39.82 -19.80
N SER A 464 4.12 -39.42 -20.40
CA SER A 464 5.03 -38.39 -19.90
C SER A 464 5.31 -37.34 -20.99
N PRO A 465 4.37 -36.41 -21.26
CA PRO A 465 4.60 -35.33 -22.22
C PRO A 465 5.69 -34.37 -21.70
N GLY A 466 6.50 -33.82 -22.62
CA GLY A 466 7.58 -32.89 -22.29
C GLY A 466 8.75 -32.97 -23.27
N SER A 467 9.86 -32.31 -22.91
CA SER A 467 11.12 -32.45 -23.64
C SER A 467 11.80 -33.76 -23.28
N VAL A 468 12.23 -34.51 -24.29
CA VAL A 468 13.06 -35.71 -24.12
C VAL A 468 14.45 -35.44 -24.72
N GLY A 469 15.48 -35.99 -24.07
CA GLY A 469 16.86 -35.86 -24.53
C GLY A 469 17.07 -36.58 -25.86
N MET A 470 17.74 -35.92 -26.80
CA MET A 470 18.01 -36.44 -28.13
C MET A 470 19.39 -37.09 -28.18
N THR A 471 19.48 -38.25 -28.83
CA THR A 471 20.76 -38.90 -29.16
C THR A 471 20.97 -38.96 -30.68
N PRO A 472 22.22 -39.03 -31.17
CA PRO A 472 22.48 -39.15 -32.61
C PRO A 472 21.77 -40.36 -33.22
N GLY A 473 20.95 -40.13 -34.25
CA GLY A 473 20.20 -41.19 -34.95
C GLY A 473 18.84 -41.54 -34.35
N MET A 474 18.39 -40.85 -33.30
CA MET A 474 17.10 -41.06 -32.65
C MET A 474 15.92 -40.95 -33.61
N ARG A 475 14.93 -41.84 -33.45
CA ARG A 475 13.69 -41.87 -34.24
C ARG A 475 12.45 -41.55 -33.41
N LEU A 476 11.32 -41.35 -34.08
CA LEU A 476 10.01 -41.07 -33.45
C LEU A 476 9.63 -42.14 -32.43
N SER A 477 9.83 -43.42 -32.76
CA SER A 477 9.54 -44.53 -31.84
C SER A 477 10.34 -44.44 -30.54
N ASP A 478 11.60 -44.01 -30.60
CA ASP A 478 12.46 -43.83 -29.41
C ASP A 478 11.98 -42.66 -28.55
N ALA A 479 11.60 -41.54 -29.16
CA ALA A 479 11.06 -40.40 -28.45
C ALA A 479 9.74 -40.73 -27.74
N LEU A 480 8.84 -41.47 -28.39
CA LEU A 480 7.59 -41.92 -27.77
C LEU A 480 7.85 -42.88 -26.60
N ARG A 481 8.87 -43.75 -26.70
CA ARG A 481 9.29 -44.65 -25.62
C ARG A 481 9.83 -43.88 -24.41
N LEU A 482 10.67 -42.88 -24.63
CA LEU A 482 11.19 -42.01 -23.57
C LEU A 482 10.08 -41.15 -22.94
N ALA A 483 9.05 -40.80 -23.71
CA ALA A 483 7.83 -40.17 -23.21
C ALA A 483 6.88 -41.13 -22.46
N GLY A 484 7.36 -42.32 -22.08
CA GLY A 484 6.59 -43.32 -21.33
C GLY A 484 5.62 -44.15 -22.17
N GLY A 485 5.65 -44.03 -23.50
CA GLY A 485 4.72 -44.67 -24.42
C GLY A 485 3.41 -43.89 -24.60
N VAL A 486 2.56 -44.41 -25.49
CA VAL A 486 1.24 -43.85 -25.80
C VAL A 486 0.16 -44.38 -24.85
N LYS A 487 -0.93 -43.63 -24.66
CA LYS A 487 -2.06 -44.06 -23.82
C LYS A 487 -3.06 -44.94 -24.59
N PRO A 488 -3.96 -45.67 -23.90
CA PRO A 488 -4.94 -46.53 -24.57
C PRO A 488 -5.96 -45.82 -25.48
N ASP A 489 -6.24 -44.54 -25.23
CA ASP A 489 -7.18 -43.74 -26.05
C ASP A 489 -6.51 -43.11 -27.28
N VAL A 490 -5.27 -43.50 -27.60
CA VAL A 490 -4.49 -42.84 -28.66
C VAL A 490 -5.11 -43.03 -30.05
N TYR A 491 -5.11 -41.95 -30.83
CA TYR A 491 -5.51 -41.98 -32.24
C TYR A 491 -4.40 -42.60 -33.10
N LEU A 492 -4.65 -43.79 -33.63
CA LEU A 492 -3.67 -44.55 -34.43
C LEU A 492 -3.40 -43.93 -35.81
N GLY A 493 -4.31 -43.09 -36.32
CA GLY A 493 -4.26 -42.60 -37.69
C GLY A 493 -3.05 -41.74 -38.02
N GLN A 494 -2.75 -40.73 -37.20
CA GLN A 494 -1.63 -39.82 -37.46
C GLN A 494 -0.96 -39.31 -36.18
N VAL A 495 0.37 -39.25 -36.25
CA VAL A 495 1.25 -38.49 -35.38
C VAL A 495 1.84 -37.36 -36.22
N LEU A 496 1.75 -36.14 -35.71
CA LEU A 496 2.26 -34.95 -36.39
C LEU A 496 3.62 -34.56 -35.82
N ILE A 497 4.58 -34.31 -36.70
CA ILE A 497 5.90 -33.81 -36.33
C ILE A 497 6.13 -32.47 -37.03
N THR A 498 6.25 -31.40 -36.26
CA THR A 498 6.59 -30.07 -36.75
C THR A 498 8.10 -29.92 -36.68
N ARG A 499 8.72 -29.71 -37.83
CA ARG A 499 10.17 -29.54 -37.96
C ARG A 499 10.51 -28.12 -38.37
N THR A 500 11.38 -27.48 -37.62
CA THR A 500 11.89 -26.14 -37.94
C THR A 500 13.15 -26.26 -38.81
N ASN A 501 13.13 -25.63 -39.97
CA ASN A 501 14.26 -25.60 -40.90
C ASN A 501 15.27 -24.50 -40.50
N PRO A 502 16.49 -24.51 -41.05
CA PRO A 502 17.50 -23.49 -40.76
C PRO A 502 17.10 -22.05 -41.12
N ASP A 503 16.12 -21.88 -42.02
CA ASP A 503 15.55 -20.59 -42.43
C ASP A 503 14.31 -20.20 -41.59
N GLU A 504 14.09 -20.87 -40.46
CA GLU A 504 12.94 -20.71 -39.56
C GLU A 504 11.58 -21.10 -40.17
N THR A 505 11.54 -21.67 -41.37
CA THR A 505 10.30 -22.22 -41.93
C THR A 505 9.94 -23.55 -41.25
N HIS A 506 8.64 -23.82 -41.11
CA HIS A 506 8.15 -25.06 -40.51
C HIS A 506 7.66 -26.07 -41.56
N ALA A 507 8.11 -27.32 -41.45
CA ALA A 507 7.63 -28.45 -42.23
C ALA A 507 6.79 -29.39 -41.37
N GLN A 508 5.64 -29.83 -41.90
CA GLN A 508 4.77 -30.80 -41.24
C GLN A 508 5.04 -32.21 -41.79
N LEU A 509 5.68 -33.04 -40.96
CA LEU A 509 5.86 -34.46 -41.22
C LEU A 509 4.75 -35.26 -40.55
N ARG A 510 4.46 -36.45 -41.10
CA ARG A 510 3.36 -37.32 -40.66
C ARG A 510 3.86 -38.75 -40.53
N ALA A 511 3.55 -39.38 -39.41
CA ALA A 511 3.70 -40.81 -39.18
C ALA A 511 2.37 -41.38 -38.66
N SER A 512 2.26 -42.69 -38.49
CA SER A 512 1.07 -43.33 -37.94
C SER A 512 1.49 -44.37 -36.89
N LEU A 513 0.59 -44.71 -35.97
CA LEU A 513 0.83 -45.79 -35.01
C LEU A 513 0.19 -47.07 -35.53
N ARG A 514 0.90 -48.20 -35.43
CA ARG A 514 0.38 -49.51 -35.81
C ARG A 514 -0.66 -50.00 -34.79
N ASP A 515 -0.40 -49.72 -33.53
CA ASP A 515 -1.18 -50.18 -32.38
C ASP A 515 -0.91 -49.28 -31.15
N THR A 516 -1.54 -49.60 -30.03
CA THR A 516 -1.38 -48.89 -28.76
C THR A 516 -0.08 -49.24 -28.01
N THR A 517 0.80 -50.07 -28.59
CA THR A 517 2.11 -50.39 -27.97
C THR A 517 3.17 -49.32 -28.26
N GLY A 518 2.86 -48.35 -29.12
CA GLY A 518 3.79 -47.32 -29.57
C GLY A 518 4.61 -47.72 -30.79
N SER A 519 4.27 -48.83 -31.46
CA SER A 519 4.89 -49.21 -32.72
C SER A 519 4.51 -48.22 -33.83
N VAL A 520 5.51 -47.66 -34.51
CA VAL A 520 5.34 -46.59 -35.50
C VAL A 520 5.42 -47.14 -36.93
N ILE A 521 4.49 -46.70 -37.79
CA ILE A 521 4.54 -46.86 -39.25
C ILE A 521 5.15 -45.59 -39.84
N ASN A 522 6.18 -45.75 -40.68
CA ASN A 522 7.05 -44.68 -41.18
C ASN A 522 7.81 -43.96 -40.06
N ASP A 523 8.71 -44.70 -39.40
CA ASP A 523 9.47 -44.20 -38.24
C ASP A 523 10.51 -43.14 -38.65
N ILE A 524 10.16 -41.87 -38.45
CA ILE A 524 10.91 -40.72 -38.95
C ILE A 524 12.16 -40.48 -38.09
N PRO A 525 13.36 -40.27 -38.69
CA PRO A 525 14.53 -39.80 -37.95
C PRO A 525 14.31 -38.37 -37.49
N LEU A 526 14.49 -38.13 -36.20
CA LEU A 526 14.22 -36.84 -35.58
C LEU A 526 15.43 -35.89 -35.72
N ARG A 527 15.15 -34.59 -35.59
CA ARG A 527 16.12 -33.51 -35.53
C ARG A 527 15.91 -32.72 -34.23
N GLU A 528 16.96 -32.01 -33.82
CA GLU A 528 16.88 -31.09 -32.69
C GLU A 528 15.72 -30.12 -32.87
N ASP A 529 14.98 -29.87 -31.78
CA ASP A 529 13.79 -29.02 -31.73
C ASP A 529 12.58 -29.51 -32.56
N ASP A 530 12.56 -30.76 -33.04
CA ASP A 530 11.32 -31.35 -33.59
C ASP A 530 10.23 -31.41 -32.51
N GLU A 531 9.01 -31.01 -32.88
CA GLU A 531 7.82 -31.06 -32.01
C GLU A 531 6.88 -32.18 -32.45
N ILE A 532 6.66 -33.15 -31.58
CA ILE A 532 5.85 -34.33 -31.83
C ILE A 532 4.50 -34.17 -31.10
N ARG A 533 3.41 -34.34 -31.84
CA ARG A 533 2.04 -34.30 -31.32
C ARG A 533 1.32 -35.60 -31.60
N VAL A 534 0.87 -36.22 -30.51
CA VAL A 534 0.07 -37.46 -30.49
C VAL A 534 -1.35 -37.12 -30.07
N PHE A 535 -2.37 -37.53 -30.82
CA PHE A 535 -3.77 -37.18 -30.52
C PHE A 535 -4.49 -38.29 -29.76
N ALA A 536 -5.45 -37.95 -28.91
CA ALA A 536 -6.41 -38.91 -28.36
C ALA A 536 -7.65 -39.04 -29.27
N VAL A 537 -8.30 -40.21 -29.28
CA VAL A 537 -9.57 -40.42 -29.99
C VAL A 537 -10.68 -39.57 -29.37
N SER A 538 -10.65 -39.37 -28.05
CA SER A 538 -11.60 -38.50 -27.34
C SER A 538 -11.51 -37.02 -27.73
N GLU A 539 -10.36 -36.53 -28.21
CA GLU A 539 -10.23 -35.14 -28.71
C GLU A 539 -11.16 -34.86 -29.90
N PHE A 540 -11.55 -35.90 -30.64
CA PHE A 540 -12.47 -35.79 -31.79
C PHE A 540 -13.93 -36.06 -31.42
N ARG A 541 -14.25 -36.42 -30.17
CA ARG A 541 -15.62 -36.71 -29.72
C ARG A 541 -16.24 -35.47 -29.05
N PRO A 542 -17.43 -35.03 -29.45
CA PRO A 542 -18.11 -33.94 -28.75
C PRO A 542 -18.45 -34.39 -27.32
N THR A 543 -18.02 -33.62 -26.33
CA THR A 543 -18.37 -33.87 -24.93
C THR A 543 -19.88 -33.78 -24.76
N ARG A 544 -20.52 -34.90 -24.42
CA ARG A 544 -21.94 -34.93 -24.05
C ARG A 544 -22.10 -34.23 -22.70
N TYR A 545 -23.13 -33.39 -22.55
CA TYR A 545 -23.39 -32.64 -21.33
C TYR A 545 -24.87 -32.71 -20.95
N VAL A 546 -25.19 -32.37 -19.71
CA VAL A 546 -26.54 -32.04 -19.24
C VAL A 546 -26.52 -30.65 -18.63
N ALA A 547 -27.58 -29.87 -18.78
CA ALA A 547 -27.69 -28.52 -18.23
C ALA A 547 -28.67 -28.49 -17.06
N ILE A 548 -28.37 -27.68 -16.05
CA ILE A 548 -29.30 -27.38 -14.96
C ILE A 548 -29.30 -25.87 -14.69
N ASN A 549 -30.50 -25.29 -14.63
CA ASN A 549 -30.73 -23.85 -14.56
C ASN A 549 -31.83 -23.52 -13.53
N GLY A 550 -31.92 -22.23 -13.16
CA GLY A 550 -32.96 -21.71 -12.27
C GLY A 550 -32.53 -21.62 -10.80
N ALA A 551 -33.32 -22.16 -9.88
CA ALA A 551 -33.12 -22.06 -8.43
C ALA A 551 -32.14 -23.13 -7.89
N VAL A 552 -30.93 -23.13 -8.41
CA VAL A 552 -29.81 -23.97 -7.96
C VAL A 552 -28.63 -23.11 -7.58
N ARG A 553 -27.73 -23.61 -6.72
CA ARG A 553 -26.57 -22.84 -6.28
C ARG A 553 -25.55 -22.61 -7.39
N LYS A 554 -25.32 -23.64 -8.23
CA LYS A 554 -24.40 -23.59 -9.37
C LYS A 554 -25.10 -24.10 -10.63
N GLY A 555 -25.76 -23.18 -11.34
CA GLY A 555 -26.33 -23.48 -12.66
C GLY A 555 -25.24 -23.57 -13.74
N GLY A 556 -25.51 -24.35 -14.79
CA GLY A 556 -24.58 -24.51 -15.92
C GLY A 556 -24.66 -25.87 -16.60
N GLN A 557 -23.66 -26.14 -17.45
CA GLN A 557 -23.49 -27.42 -18.14
C GLN A 557 -22.54 -28.34 -17.34
N PHE A 558 -22.93 -29.60 -17.22
CA PHE A 558 -22.19 -30.65 -16.51
C PHE A 558 -21.90 -31.81 -17.46
N PRO A 559 -20.70 -32.43 -17.42
CA PRO A 559 -20.39 -33.60 -18.24
C PRO A 559 -21.39 -34.74 -18.00
N PHE A 560 -21.99 -35.24 -19.08
CA PHE A 560 -22.93 -36.36 -19.00
C PHE A 560 -22.18 -37.67 -18.80
N ARG A 561 -22.70 -38.52 -17.92
CA ARG A 561 -22.25 -39.90 -17.72
C ARG A 561 -23.43 -40.85 -17.91
N GLU A 562 -23.20 -42.02 -18.49
CA GLU A 562 -24.24 -43.03 -18.61
C GLU A 562 -24.78 -43.42 -17.23
N GLY A 563 -26.11 -43.44 -17.07
CA GLY A 563 -26.79 -43.74 -15.81
C GLY A 563 -26.98 -42.55 -14.86
N MET A 564 -26.52 -41.34 -15.21
CA MET A 564 -26.67 -40.15 -14.37
C MET A 564 -28.14 -39.80 -14.08
N THR A 565 -28.44 -39.44 -12.82
CA THR A 565 -29.81 -39.06 -12.40
C THR A 565 -29.99 -37.56 -12.16
N MET A 566 -31.24 -37.14 -11.96
CA MET A 566 -31.58 -35.78 -11.57
C MET A 566 -30.98 -35.41 -10.22
N ARG A 567 -30.94 -36.34 -9.25
CA ARG A 567 -30.28 -36.11 -7.95
C ARG A 567 -28.78 -35.91 -8.10
N ASP A 568 -28.11 -36.69 -8.93
CA ASP A 568 -26.69 -36.51 -9.22
C ASP A 568 -26.42 -35.12 -9.80
N LEU A 569 -27.28 -34.65 -10.71
CA LEU A 569 -27.18 -33.34 -11.33
C LEU A 569 -27.37 -32.21 -10.31
N VAL A 570 -28.38 -32.31 -9.43
CA VAL A 570 -28.63 -31.33 -8.36
C VAL A 570 -27.47 -31.32 -7.35
N LEU A 571 -26.88 -32.49 -7.06
CA LEU A 571 -25.71 -32.62 -6.19
C LEU A 571 -24.49 -31.92 -6.81
N LEU A 572 -24.21 -32.15 -8.09
CA LEU A 572 -23.13 -31.47 -8.82
C LEU A 572 -23.34 -29.96 -8.91
N ALA A 573 -24.60 -29.51 -8.96
CA ALA A 573 -24.98 -28.10 -8.88
C ALA A 573 -24.85 -27.50 -7.46
N GLY A 574 -24.37 -28.28 -6.48
CA GLY A 574 -24.20 -27.85 -5.08
C GLY A 574 -25.50 -27.80 -4.28
N GLY A 575 -26.58 -28.39 -4.78
CA GLY A 575 -27.90 -28.35 -4.17
C GLY A 575 -28.81 -27.23 -4.68
N LEU A 576 -30.04 -27.24 -4.19
CA LEU A 576 -31.05 -26.25 -4.50
C LEU A 576 -30.76 -24.90 -3.81
N ASP A 577 -31.17 -23.82 -4.46
CA ASP A 577 -31.20 -22.48 -3.86
C ASP A 577 -32.37 -22.34 -2.87
N GLN A 578 -32.28 -21.42 -1.92
CA GLN A 578 -33.35 -21.18 -0.93
C GLN A 578 -34.66 -20.70 -1.56
N SER A 579 -34.63 -20.16 -2.79
CA SER A 579 -35.81 -19.73 -3.54
C SER A 579 -36.48 -20.85 -4.35
N ALA A 580 -35.95 -22.08 -4.29
CA ALA A 580 -36.41 -23.17 -5.14
C ALA A 580 -37.87 -23.58 -4.87
N TYR A 581 -38.61 -23.81 -5.94
CA TYR A 581 -39.93 -24.43 -5.89
C TYR A 581 -39.76 -25.94 -5.69
N LEU A 582 -40.14 -26.44 -4.52
CA LEU A 582 -39.82 -27.81 -4.07
C LEU A 582 -40.83 -28.88 -4.49
N ASN A 583 -41.79 -28.55 -5.35
CA ASN A 583 -42.83 -29.50 -5.76
C ASN A 583 -42.47 -30.25 -7.04
N GLU A 584 -41.88 -29.55 -8.01
CA GLU A 584 -41.55 -30.11 -9.31
C GLU A 584 -40.47 -29.28 -10.02
N ALA A 585 -39.81 -29.91 -10.99
CA ALA A 585 -38.89 -29.30 -11.93
C ALA A 585 -39.34 -29.59 -13.37
N GLU A 586 -38.84 -28.82 -14.33
CA GLU A 586 -38.97 -29.15 -15.75
C GLU A 586 -37.72 -29.89 -16.24
N ILE A 587 -37.90 -30.87 -17.12
CA ILE A 587 -36.83 -31.37 -17.98
C ILE A 587 -37.23 -31.12 -19.42
N ALA A 588 -36.39 -30.41 -20.16
CA ALA A 588 -36.45 -30.26 -21.61
C ALA A 588 -35.47 -31.25 -22.25
N ARG A 589 -35.99 -32.17 -23.06
CA ARG A 589 -35.26 -33.28 -23.68
C ARG A 589 -35.32 -33.18 -25.19
N LEU A 590 -34.26 -33.59 -25.89
CA LEU A 590 -34.26 -33.60 -27.35
C LEU A 590 -35.16 -34.74 -27.86
N PRO A 591 -36.04 -34.48 -28.86
CA PRO A 591 -36.90 -35.51 -29.41
C PRO A 591 -36.09 -36.50 -30.28
N GLU A 592 -36.49 -37.78 -30.27
CA GLU A 592 -35.87 -38.83 -31.09
C GLU A 592 -36.04 -38.58 -32.59
N HIS A 593 -37.15 -37.97 -33.00
CA HIS A 593 -37.43 -37.55 -34.36
C HIS A 593 -37.60 -36.02 -34.42
N ARG A 594 -36.73 -35.35 -35.19
CA ARG A 594 -36.73 -33.87 -35.34
C ARG A 594 -37.52 -33.38 -36.56
N SER A 595 -38.36 -34.23 -37.15
CA SER A 595 -39.04 -33.96 -38.45
C SER A 595 -40.04 -32.80 -38.41
N ASP A 596 -40.53 -32.40 -37.23
CA ASP A 596 -41.63 -31.43 -37.10
C ASP A 596 -41.16 -30.02 -36.67
N GLY A 597 -39.85 -29.73 -36.77
CA GLY A 597 -39.27 -28.46 -36.30
C GLY A 597 -39.21 -28.33 -34.76
N LEU A 598 -39.62 -29.37 -34.03
CA LEU A 598 -39.51 -29.45 -32.57
C LEU A 598 -38.05 -29.50 -32.13
N THR A 599 -37.67 -28.58 -31.25
CA THR A 599 -36.30 -28.50 -30.70
C THR A 599 -36.17 -29.24 -29.35
N ALA A 600 -37.27 -29.37 -28.60
CA ALA A 600 -37.30 -30.09 -27.32
C ALA A 600 -38.74 -30.56 -26.98
N THR A 601 -38.84 -31.59 -26.14
CA THR A 601 -40.05 -31.99 -25.41
C THR A 601 -39.87 -31.69 -23.93
N THR A 602 -40.87 -31.08 -23.29
CA THR A 602 -40.80 -30.70 -21.87
C THR A 602 -41.76 -31.52 -21.04
N PHE A 603 -41.30 -32.02 -19.88
CA PHE A 603 -42.15 -32.70 -18.90
C PHE A 603 -41.78 -32.29 -17.47
N ARG A 604 -42.76 -32.38 -16.55
CA ARG A 604 -42.57 -32.08 -15.13
C ARG A 604 -42.14 -33.33 -14.37
N VAL A 605 -41.17 -33.17 -13.48
CA VAL A 605 -40.69 -34.22 -12.57
C VAL A 605 -40.91 -33.77 -11.13
N PRO A 606 -41.55 -34.59 -10.27
CA PRO A 606 -41.79 -34.19 -8.89
C PRO A 606 -40.47 -34.10 -8.12
N LEU A 607 -40.34 -33.06 -7.30
CA LEU A 607 -39.29 -32.91 -6.32
C LEU A 607 -39.80 -33.39 -4.96
N ASP A 608 -38.90 -33.96 -4.17
CA ASP A 608 -39.19 -34.41 -2.81
C ASP A 608 -38.09 -33.93 -1.84
N SER A 609 -38.27 -34.23 -0.56
CA SER A 609 -37.30 -33.81 0.46
C SER A 609 -35.85 -34.31 0.22
N SER A 610 -35.63 -35.37 -0.57
CA SER A 610 -34.28 -35.94 -0.81
C SER A 610 -33.36 -35.03 -1.62
N TYR A 611 -33.90 -34.03 -2.33
CA TYR A 611 -33.13 -33.00 -3.03
C TYR A 611 -32.61 -31.89 -2.09
N LEU A 612 -32.96 -31.94 -0.79
CA LEU A 612 -32.50 -31.03 0.24
C LEU A 612 -31.37 -31.68 1.06
N PHE A 613 -30.12 -31.30 0.75
CA PHE A 613 -28.93 -31.86 1.39
C PHE A 613 -28.59 -31.22 2.75
N GLU A 614 -29.11 -30.02 3.03
CA GLU A 614 -28.94 -29.33 4.32
C GLU A 614 -30.10 -29.67 5.26
N ARG A 615 -29.91 -30.72 6.07
CA ARG A 615 -30.87 -31.17 7.07
C ARG A 615 -30.33 -30.96 8.49
N ALA A 616 -31.19 -30.51 9.38
CA ALA A 616 -30.95 -30.58 10.81
C ALA A 616 -30.92 -32.06 11.27
N PRO A 617 -30.33 -32.36 12.43
CA PRO A 617 -30.33 -33.70 13.01
C PRO A 617 -31.74 -34.29 13.23
N ASP A 618 -32.76 -33.44 13.33
CA ASP A 618 -34.18 -33.83 13.42
C ASP A 618 -34.85 -34.04 12.05
N GLY A 619 -34.06 -34.01 10.96
CA GLY A 619 -34.51 -34.24 9.59
C GLY A 619 -35.18 -33.04 8.92
N LYS A 620 -35.31 -31.90 9.61
CA LYS A 620 -35.94 -30.70 9.05
C LYS A 620 -34.99 -29.95 8.13
N TYR A 621 -35.54 -29.39 7.05
CA TYR A 621 -34.84 -28.46 6.19
C TYR A 621 -34.42 -27.22 6.98
N LEU A 622 -33.15 -26.84 6.87
CA LEU A 622 -32.57 -25.68 7.58
C LEU A 622 -32.84 -24.34 6.88
N GLY A 623 -33.51 -24.32 5.73
CA GLY A 623 -33.92 -23.09 5.06
C GLY A 623 -35.11 -22.40 5.74
N PRO A 624 -35.57 -21.26 5.21
CA PRO A 624 -36.48 -20.43 5.98
C PRO A 624 -37.88 -21.05 6.12
N PRO A 625 -38.61 -20.72 7.21
CA PRO A 625 -39.84 -21.41 7.59
C PRO A 625 -40.96 -21.27 6.54
N GLY A 626 -41.79 -22.31 6.42
CA GLY A 626 -43.00 -22.31 5.56
C GLY A 626 -42.91 -23.13 4.26
N MET A 627 -41.88 -23.95 4.07
CA MET A 627 -41.72 -24.78 2.88
C MET A 627 -42.01 -26.26 3.15
N PRO A 628 -43.23 -26.75 2.90
CA PRO A 628 -43.47 -28.18 2.85
C PRO A 628 -42.82 -28.75 1.58
N ALA A 629 -41.82 -29.63 1.74
CA ALA A 629 -41.43 -30.54 0.67
C ALA A 629 -42.32 -31.79 0.74
N ALA A 630 -42.67 -32.38 -0.40
CA ALA A 630 -43.40 -33.64 -0.39
C ALA A 630 -42.62 -34.73 0.39
N SER A 631 -43.31 -35.38 1.33
CA SER A 631 -42.79 -36.49 2.12
C SER A 631 -42.98 -37.80 1.35
N GLY A 632 -41.91 -38.35 0.79
CA GLY A 632 -41.93 -39.67 0.16
C GLY A 632 -40.77 -39.86 -0.82
N PRO A 633 -40.29 -41.09 -1.06
CA PRO A 633 -39.30 -41.35 -2.10
C PRO A 633 -40.00 -41.39 -3.46
N ASN A 634 -39.90 -40.31 -4.23
CA ASN A 634 -40.24 -40.38 -5.65
C ASN A 634 -39.10 -41.10 -6.38
N PRO A 635 -39.39 -41.97 -7.38
CA PRO A 635 -38.36 -42.60 -8.18
C PRO A 635 -37.48 -41.53 -8.84
N ASP A 636 -36.16 -41.71 -8.81
CA ASP A 636 -35.23 -40.79 -9.48
C ASP A 636 -35.44 -40.82 -10.99
N VAL A 637 -35.32 -39.68 -11.64
CA VAL A 637 -35.39 -39.59 -13.10
C VAL A 637 -33.98 -39.62 -13.65
N THR A 638 -33.72 -40.57 -14.54
CA THR A 638 -32.47 -40.60 -15.31
C THR A 638 -32.45 -39.47 -16.33
N VAL A 639 -31.39 -38.68 -16.31
CA VAL A 639 -31.16 -37.63 -17.31
C VAL A 639 -30.50 -38.26 -18.54
N GLN A 640 -30.76 -37.67 -19.70
CA GLN A 640 -30.15 -38.06 -20.97
C GLN A 640 -29.18 -36.99 -21.44
N ALA A 641 -28.25 -37.37 -22.32
CA ALA A 641 -27.34 -36.40 -22.94
C ALA A 641 -28.14 -35.25 -23.58
N TYR A 642 -27.71 -34.03 -23.25
CA TYR A 642 -28.26 -32.74 -23.68
C TYR A 642 -29.61 -32.35 -23.05
N ASP A 643 -30.09 -33.07 -22.03
CA ASP A 643 -31.22 -32.62 -21.22
C ASP A 643 -30.93 -31.26 -20.56
N ASN A 644 -31.95 -30.41 -20.49
CA ASN A 644 -31.92 -29.14 -19.76
C ASN A 644 -32.95 -29.16 -18.64
N VAL A 645 -32.47 -29.16 -17.39
CA VAL A 645 -33.29 -29.21 -16.19
C VAL A 645 -33.51 -27.81 -15.64
N LEU A 646 -34.77 -27.40 -15.50
CA LEU A 646 -35.16 -26.12 -14.90
C LEU A 646 -35.72 -26.35 -13.50
N ILE A 647 -34.98 -25.88 -12.48
CA ILE A 647 -35.51 -25.74 -11.13
C ILE A 647 -36.19 -24.38 -11.03
N MET A 648 -37.51 -24.37 -10.86
CA MET A 648 -38.26 -23.11 -10.80
C MET A 648 -38.01 -22.34 -9.51
N ARG A 649 -38.15 -21.02 -9.56
CA ARG A 649 -38.20 -20.17 -8.36
C ARG A 649 -39.63 -20.03 -7.89
N GLN A 650 -39.81 -19.94 -6.58
CA GLN A 650 -41.11 -19.63 -5.99
C GLN A 650 -41.58 -18.21 -6.41
N PRO A 651 -42.82 -18.05 -6.92
CA PRO A 651 -43.31 -16.76 -7.44
C PRO A 651 -43.31 -15.58 -6.45
N ASN A 652 -43.34 -15.84 -5.14
CA ASN A 652 -43.46 -14.81 -4.09
C ASN A 652 -42.27 -14.75 -3.11
N TRP A 653 -41.16 -15.41 -3.43
CA TRP A 653 -40.02 -15.48 -2.51
C TRP A 653 -39.16 -14.21 -2.51
N GLU A 654 -39.19 -13.48 -1.38
CA GLU A 654 -38.27 -12.38 -1.10
C GLU A 654 -37.90 -12.41 0.39
N LEU A 655 -36.63 -12.14 0.71
CA LEU A 655 -36.19 -11.95 2.08
C LEU A 655 -36.78 -10.66 2.67
N GLN A 656 -36.88 -10.61 4.00
CA GLN A 656 -37.33 -9.43 4.73
C GLN A 656 -36.47 -8.20 4.37
N ARG A 657 -37.15 -7.12 3.95
CA ARG A 657 -36.54 -5.85 3.54
C ARG A 657 -36.59 -4.84 4.69
N THR A 658 -35.63 -3.93 4.76
CA THR A 658 -35.55 -2.93 5.83
C THR A 658 -35.42 -1.51 5.28
N ALA A 659 -36.04 -0.54 5.96
CA ALA A 659 -35.85 0.89 5.71
C ALA A 659 -35.51 1.61 7.02
N ALA A 660 -34.66 2.63 6.96
CA ALA A 660 -34.25 3.42 8.11
C ALA A 660 -34.95 4.77 8.13
N ILE A 661 -35.38 5.21 9.31
CA ILE A 661 -35.91 6.55 9.53
C ILE A 661 -35.23 7.20 10.75
N ALA A 662 -34.75 8.43 10.58
CA ALA A 662 -33.97 9.15 11.57
C ALA A 662 -34.31 10.65 11.61
N GLY A 663 -33.85 11.33 12.66
CA GLY A 663 -34.12 12.74 12.89
C GLY A 663 -35.39 12.96 13.73
N GLU A 664 -36.19 13.97 13.37
CA GLU A 664 -37.34 14.46 14.12
C GLU A 664 -38.60 13.61 13.93
N VAL A 665 -38.51 12.35 14.34
CA VAL A 665 -39.61 11.41 14.51
C VAL A 665 -39.64 10.90 15.95
N ARG A 666 -40.80 10.42 16.41
CA ARG A 666 -40.94 9.97 17.81
C ARG A 666 -40.05 8.76 18.13
N PHE A 667 -39.91 7.82 17.19
CA PHE A 667 -39.15 6.59 17.37
C PHE A 667 -38.24 6.34 16.14
N PRO A 668 -37.04 6.98 16.08
CA PRO A 668 -36.09 6.72 15.01
C PRO A 668 -35.53 5.30 15.09
N GLY A 669 -35.20 4.69 13.96
CA GLY A 669 -34.67 3.33 13.90
C GLY A 669 -34.78 2.68 12.53
N ARG A 670 -34.40 1.39 12.46
CA ARG A 670 -34.58 0.54 11.27
C ARG A 670 -35.87 -0.27 11.42
N TYR A 671 -36.70 -0.25 10.40
CA TYR A 671 -37.99 -0.91 10.37
C TYR A 671 -38.01 -1.95 9.26
N THR A 672 -38.47 -3.15 9.58
CA THR A 672 -38.77 -4.18 8.58
C THR A 672 -40.04 -3.80 7.83
N LEU A 673 -39.96 -3.84 6.50
CA LEU A 673 -41.09 -3.65 5.60
C LEU A 673 -41.98 -4.91 5.64
N LYS A 674 -43.24 -4.74 6.02
CA LYS A 674 -44.25 -5.79 6.16
C LYS A 674 -44.78 -6.29 4.83
N THR A 675 -44.80 -5.43 3.81
CA THR A 675 -45.35 -5.76 2.48
C THR A 675 -44.50 -5.18 1.36
N LYS A 676 -44.66 -5.70 0.13
CA LYS A 676 -43.98 -5.14 -1.04
C LYS A 676 -44.38 -3.69 -1.36
N THR A 677 -45.55 -3.28 -0.88
CA THR A 677 -46.21 -2.01 -1.19
C THR A 677 -46.17 -1.01 -0.05
N GLU A 678 -45.45 -1.28 1.05
CA GLU A 678 -45.34 -0.35 2.18
C GLU A 678 -44.68 0.97 1.74
N ARG A 679 -45.31 2.10 2.10
CA ARG A 679 -44.92 3.44 1.63
C ARG A 679 -44.32 4.29 2.74
N LEU A 680 -43.78 5.44 2.35
CA LEU A 680 -43.19 6.43 3.24
C LEU A 680 -44.13 6.82 4.40
N THR A 681 -45.41 7.07 4.13
CA THR A 681 -46.40 7.40 5.18
C THR A 681 -46.57 6.30 6.22
N ASP A 682 -46.52 5.04 5.79
CA ASP A 682 -46.70 3.88 6.67
C ASP A 682 -45.54 3.79 7.65
N LEU A 683 -44.32 3.98 7.14
CA LEU A 683 -43.11 4.01 7.96
C LEU A 683 -43.11 5.18 8.96
N ILE A 684 -43.49 6.40 8.54
CA ILE A 684 -43.56 7.57 9.44
C ILE A 684 -44.60 7.35 10.54
N THR A 685 -45.75 6.76 10.20
CA THR A 685 -46.81 6.43 11.16
C THR A 685 -46.29 5.44 12.19
N ARG A 686 -45.59 4.39 11.74
CA ARG A 686 -44.94 3.39 12.62
C ARG A 686 -43.83 3.97 13.47
N ALA A 687 -43.12 4.98 12.97
CA ALA A 687 -42.14 5.76 13.73
C ALA A 687 -42.77 6.72 14.75
N GLY A 688 -44.09 6.64 14.95
CA GLY A 688 -44.84 7.44 15.92
C GLY A 688 -45.12 8.87 15.47
N GLY A 689 -45.02 9.14 14.17
CA GLY A 689 -45.22 10.45 13.55
C GLY A 689 -44.02 11.38 13.70
N LEU A 690 -44.14 12.57 13.10
CA LEU A 690 -43.16 13.65 13.23
C LEU A 690 -43.22 14.29 14.62
N THR A 691 -42.08 14.76 15.14
CA THR A 691 -42.06 15.57 16.38
C THR A 691 -42.58 17.00 16.11
N ARG A 692 -42.77 17.81 17.15
CA ARG A 692 -43.20 19.21 17.01
C ARG A 692 -42.15 20.11 16.36
N ASP A 693 -40.88 19.73 16.47
CA ASP A 693 -39.77 20.51 15.92
C ASP A 693 -39.37 20.01 14.52
N ALA A 694 -40.08 19.01 13.98
CA ALA A 694 -39.78 18.39 12.70
C ALA A 694 -40.04 19.35 11.54
N TYR A 695 -39.11 19.35 10.59
CA TYR A 695 -39.28 20.08 9.33
C TYR A 695 -39.50 19.12 8.17
N ALA A 696 -40.78 18.88 7.88
CA ALA A 696 -41.21 17.95 6.82
C ALA A 696 -40.67 18.35 5.44
N ASP A 697 -40.68 19.63 5.09
CA ASP A 697 -40.17 20.12 3.79
C ASP A 697 -38.64 20.03 3.66
N GLY A 698 -37.93 19.69 4.74
CA GLY A 698 -36.49 19.42 4.74
C GLY A 698 -36.11 17.95 4.66
N VAL A 699 -37.08 17.05 4.43
CA VAL A 699 -36.82 15.61 4.36
C VAL A 699 -35.69 15.26 3.38
N VAL A 700 -34.84 14.32 3.78
CA VAL A 700 -33.80 13.72 2.94
C VAL A 700 -34.14 12.25 2.75
N PHE A 701 -34.52 11.89 1.54
CA PHE A 701 -34.75 10.50 1.15
C PHE A 701 -33.56 10.01 0.33
N ILE A 702 -32.96 8.89 0.72
CA ILE A 702 -31.83 8.26 0.02
C ILE A 702 -32.20 6.81 -0.32
N ARG A 703 -32.03 6.45 -1.59
CA ARG A 703 -32.16 5.09 -2.11
C ARG A 703 -30.80 4.60 -2.61
N PRO A 704 -30.12 3.70 -1.87
CA PRO A 704 -28.82 3.19 -2.29
C PRO A 704 -28.93 2.22 -3.48
N ALA A 705 -30.07 1.53 -3.63
CA ALA A 705 -30.29 0.58 -4.71
C ALA A 705 -30.26 1.27 -6.10
N ASN A 706 -29.64 0.60 -7.09
CA ASN A 706 -29.60 0.99 -8.50
C ASN A 706 -28.94 2.35 -8.80
N GLY A 707 -28.17 2.93 -7.87
CA GLY A 707 -27.47 4.20 -8.10
C GLY A 707 -28.37 5.44 -8.16
N ILE A 708 -29.62 5.35 -7.69
CA ILE A 708 -30.61 6.44 -7.74
C ILE A 708 -30.23 7.60 -6.79
N GLY A 709 -29.67 7.30 -5.61
CA GLY A 709 -29.19 8.32 -4.68
C GLY A 709 -30.35 9.08 -4.00
N ARG A 710 -30.30 10.42 -4.03
CA ARG A 710 -31.28 11.27 -3.33
C ARG A 710 -32.59 11.39 -4.11
N ILE A 711 -33.72 11.18 -3.45
CA ILE A 711 -35.06 11.36 -4.03
C ILE A 711 -35.66 12.64 -3.46
N GLY A 712 -36.02 13.58 -4.35
CA GLY A 712 -36.71 14.82 -3.96
C GLY A 712 -38.19 14.55 -3.75
N ILE A 713 -38.69 14.74 -2.53
CA ILE A 713 -40.09 14.55 -2.15
C ILE A 713 -40.60 15.75 -1.36
N GLN A 714 -41.89 16.06 -1.48
CA GLN A 714 -42.59 17.05 -0.67
C GLN A 714 -43.36 16.35 0.45
N LEU A 715 -42.67 16.07 1.56
CA LEU A 715 -43.26 15.28 2.64
C LEU A 715 -44.49 15.95 3.27
N SER A 716 -44.55 17.28 3.36
CA SER A 716 -45.74 17.97 3.87
C SER A 716 -47.00 17.67 3.06
N ASP A 717 -46.85 17.51 1.74
CA ASP A 717 -47.98 17.17 0.87
C ASP A 717 -48.34 15.68 0.97
N VAL A 718 -47.34 14.81 1.11
CA VAL A 718 -47.52 13.38 1.37
C VAL A 718 -48.27 13.12 2.67
N LEU A 719 -47.99 13.90 3.73
CA LEU A 719 -48.66 13.79 5.02
C LEU A 719 -50.11 14.29 4.98
N ARG A 720 -50.42 15.28 4.14
CA ARG A 720 -51.79 15.79 3.94
C ARG A 720 -52.61 14.92 2.99
N HIS A 721 -51.97 14.37 1.96
CA HIS A 721 -52.60 13.57 0.92
C HIS A 721 -51.81 12.28 0.71
N SER A 722 -52.25 11.19 1.35
CA SER A 722 -51.59 9.87 1.27
C SER A 722 -51.52 9.28 -0.15
N ARG A 723 -52.34 9.80 -1.09
CA ARG A 723 -52.30 9.46 -2.53
C ARG A 723 -51.35 10.33 -3.35
N SER A 724 -50.54 11.19 -2.72
CA SER A 724 -49.53 11.98 -3.42
C SER A 724 -48.57 11.08 -4.18
N HIS A 725 -48.14 11.52 -5.37
CA HIS A 725 -47.11 10.84 -6.16
C HIS A 725 -45.78 10.71 -5.40
N ASP A 726 -45.52 11.63 -4.48
CA ASP A 726 -44.34 11.64 -3.60
C ASP A 726 -44.41 10.62 -2.46
N ASN A 727 -45.55 9.94 -2.26
CA ASN A 727 -45.67 8.86 -1.27
C ASN A 727 -45.08 7.56 -1.82
N VAL A 728 -43.77 7.55 -2.07
CA VAL A 728 -43.08 6.47 -2.79
C VAL A 728 -43.10 5.15 -1.99
N PRO A 729 -43.28 3.98 -2.64
CA PRO A 729 -43.09 2.68 -1.99
C PRO A 729 -41.63 2.48 -1.60
N LEU A 730 -41.42 1.95 -0.39
CA LEU A 730 -40.10 1.73 0.19
C LEU A 730 -39.45 0.47 -0.37
N GLN A 731 -38.14 0.55 -0.55
CA GLN A 731 -37.26 -0.53 -1.00
C GLN A 731 -36.27 -0.90 0.10
N ASP A 732 -35.63 -2.04 -0.07
CA ASP A 732 -34.59 -2.47 0.86
C ASP A 732 -33.42 -1.48 0.87
N GLY A 733 -33.01 -1.07 2.07
CA GLY A 733 -31.92 -0.12 2.29
C GLY A 733 -32.32 1.36 2.19
N ASP A 734 -33.58 1.70 1.89
CA ASP A 734 -34.02 3.10 1.86
C ASP A 734 -33.77 3.79 3.21
N SER A 735 -33.34 5.06 3.16
CA SER A 735 -33.02 5.86 4.35
C SER A 735 -33.72 7.21 4.28
N ILE A 736 -34.46 7.55 5.33
CA ILE A 736 -35.23 8.78 5.46
C ILE A 736 -34.71 9.55 6.67
N TYR A 737 -34.32 10.80 6.45
CA TYR A 737 -33.90 11.70 7.52
C TYR A 737 -34.78 12.95 7.53
N ILE A 738 -35.39 13.24 8.67
CA ILE A 738 -36.25 14.41 8.86
C ILE A 738 -35.52 15.39 9.78
N PRO A 739 -35.06 16.55 9.28
CA PRO A 739 -34.32 17.51 10.08
C PRO A 739 -35.22 18.29 11.04
N ARG A 740 -34.60 18.96 12.00
CA ARG A 740 -35.24 19.97 12.84
C ARG A 740 -35.50 21.25 12.05
N PHE A 741 -36.60 21.94 12.36
CA PHE A 741 -36.93 23.23 11.79
C PHE A 741 -35.85 24.27 12.14
N ASN A 742 -35.22 24.82 11.10
CA ASN A 742 -34.18 25.82 11.22
C ASN A 742 -34.59 27.09 10.46
N PRO A 743 -34.98 28.19 11.15
CA PRO A 743 -35.50 29.40 10.53
C PRO A 743 -34.40 30.31 9.99
N VAL A 744 -33.37 29.75 9.33
CA VAL A 744 -32.29 30.53 8.71
C VAL A 744 -32.06 30.09 7.27
N VAL A 745 -31.59 31.02 6.45
CA VAL A 745 -31.13 30.78 5.08
C VAL A 745 -29.64 31.09 5.05
N ASN A 746 -28.83 30.10 4.69
CA ASN A 746 -27.39 30.25 4.57
C ASN A 746 -27.06 30.95 3.25
N VAL A 747 -26.23 31.99 3.28
CA VAL A 747 -25.78 32.69 2.06
C VAL A 747 -24.28 32.50 1.93
N GLN A 748 -23.83 31.93 0.81
CA GLN A 748 -22.44 31.55 0.59
C GLN A 748 -21.98 31.87 -0.85
N GLY A 749 -20.67 31.87 -1.08
CA GLY A 749 -20.05 32.16 -2.37
C GLY A 749 -19.57 33.61 -2.48
N ALA A 750 -19.72 34.21 -3.67
CA ALA A 750 -19.24 35.54 -4.03
C ALA A 750 -20.11 36.68 -3.45
N VAL A 751 -20.25 36.71 -2.13
CA VAL A 751 -20.90 37.80 -1.36
C VAL A 751 -19.88 38.44 -0.42
N ASN A 752 -20.07 39.70 -0.06
CA ASN A 752 -19.10 40.45 0.76
C ASN A 752 -18.99 39.90 2.19
N SER A 753 -20.04 39.28 2.72
CA SER A 753 -20.03 38.63 4.02
C SER A 753 -20.93 37.39 4.03
N PRO A 754 -20.39 36.19 3.72
CA PRO A 754 -21.12 34.93 3.85
C PRO A 754 -21.68 34.76 5.27
N VAL A 755 -23.00 34.62 5.40
CA VAL A 755 -23.69 34.62 6.70
C VAL A 755 -25.00 33.84 6.64
N ALA A 756 -25.44 33.31 7.78
CA ALA A 756 -26.78 32.79 7.94
C ALA A 756 -27.74 33.96 8.25
N VAL A 757 -28.75 34.13 7.42
CA VAL A 757 -29.75 35.20 7.56
C VAL A 757 -31.04 34.58 8.05
N THR A 758 -31.69 35.18 9.06
CA THR A 758 -33.00 34.72 9.52
C THR A 758 -33.98 34.66 8.35
N TYR A 759 -34.69 33.54 8.23
CA TYR A 759 -35.66 33.33 7.18
C TYR A 759 -36.77 34.39 7.26
N ALA A 760 -37.00 35.05 6.14
CA ALA A 760 -38.08 36.01 5.95
C ALA A 760 -39.04 35.48 4.87
N PRO A 761 -40.33 35.27 5.20
CA PRO A 761 -41.30 34.72 4.27
C PRO A 761 -41.41 35.53 2.96
N GLY A 762 -41.44 34.82 1.83
CA GLY A 762 -41.61 35.41 0.49
C GLY A 762 -40.42 36.22 -0.03
N LYS A 763 -39.29 36.26 0.70
CA LYS A 763 -38.08 36.93 0.23
C LYS A 763 -37.33 36.08 -0.78
N THR A 764 -36.81 36.72 -1.81
CA THR A 764 -36.09 36.10 -2.92
C THR A 764 -34.58 36.07 -2.66
N ILE A 765 -33.82 35.39 -3.52
CA ILE A 765 -32.35 35.35 -3.47
C ILE A 765 -31.71 36.74 -3.31
N GLU A 766 -32.20 37.80 -3.97
CA GLU A 766 -31.61 39.16 -3.85
C GLU A 766 -31.66 39.70 -2.45
N TYR A 767 -32.74 39.44 -1.72
CA TYR A 767 -32.89 39.90 -0.34
C TYR A 767 -31.77 39.31 0.53
N TYR A 768 -31.56 38.00 0.41
CA TYR A 768 -30.58 37.28 1.20
C TYR A 768 -29.14 37.64 0.80
N VAL A 769 -28.87 37.82 -0.50
CA VAL A 769 -27.57 38.30 -0.98
C VAL A 769 -27.27 39.72 -0.47
N ARG A 770 -28.27 40.61 -0.44
CA ARG A 770 -28.11 41.95 0.13
C ARG A 770 -27.88 41.93 1.64
N ALA A 771 -28.61 41.07 2.35
CA ALA A 771 -28.42 40.85 3.79
C ALA A 771 -27.02 40.30 4.11
N ALA A 772 -26.39 39.58 3.18
CA ALA A 772 -25.01 39.10 3.25
C ALA A 772 -23.96 40.14 2.81
N GLY A 773 -24.28 41.44 2.92
CA GLY A 773 -23.38 42.54 2.54
C GLY A 773 -23.32 42.82 1.03
N GLY A 774 -24.19 42.20 0.22
CA GLY A 774 -24.22 42.36 -1.23
C GLY A 774 -23.18 41.48 -1.97
N PRO A 775 -23.24 41.44 -3.31
CA PRO A 775 -22.31 40.66 -4.12
C PRO A 775 -20.90 41.27 -4.14
N THR A 776 -19.87 40.42 -4.27
CA THR A 776 -18.49 40.90 -4.52
C THR A 776 -18.32 41.36 -5.98
N VAL A 777 -17.21 42.04 -6.28
CA VAL A 777 -16.85 42.47 -7.65
C VAL A 777 -16.79 41.30 -8.64
N ARG A 778 -16.43 40.11 -8.16
CA ARG A 778 -16.32 38.88 -8.97
C ARG A 778 -17.61 38.06 -8.99
N ALA A 779 -18.71 38.53 -8.41
CA ALA A 779 -19.93 37.75 -8.29
C ALA A 779 -20.74 37.66 -9.60
N ASP A 780 -21.20 36.45 -9.93
CA ASP A 780 -22.21 36.22 -10.95
C ASP A 780 -23.59 36.05 -10.31
N VAL A 781 -24.23 37.19 -10.02
CA VAL A 781 -25.56 37.25 -9.40
C VAL A 781 -26.64 36.67 -10.32
N LYS A 782 -26.44 36.68 -11.65
CA LYS A 782 -27.42 36.16 -12.61
C LYS A 782 -27.48 34.63 -12.58
N ARG A 783 -26.36 33.98 -12.25
CA ARG A 783 -26.27 32.52 -12.07
C ARG A 783 -26.40 32.07 -10.62
N SER A 784 -26.88 32.93 -9.72
CA SER A 784 -27.20 32.53 -8.35
C SER A 784 -28.29 31.46 -8.34
N TYR A 785 -28.16 30.48 -7.45
CA TYR A 785 -29.15 29.43 -7.25
C TYR A 785 -29.36 29.16 -5.76
N VAL A 786 -30.48 28.55 -5.43
CA VAL A 786 -30.80 28.09 -4.08
C VAL A 786 -30.85 26.58 -4.04
N THR A 787 -30.15 25.98 -3.09
CA THR A 787 -30.36 24.60 -2.69
C THR A 787 -31.39 24.60 -1.56
N GLN A 788 -32.59 24.13 -1.86
CA GLN A 788 -33.68 23.98 -0.91
C GLN A 788 -33.32 22.91 0.14
N PRO A 789 -34.02 22.85 1.28
CA PRO A 789 -33.66 21.98 2.40
C PRO A 789 -33.79 20.49 2.06
N ASN A 790 -34.81 20.14 1.27
CA ASN A 790 -34.97 18.81 0.66
C ASN A 790 -33.94 18.49 -0.45
N GLY A 791 -33.03 19.42 -0.75
CA GLY A 791 -31.93 19.25 -1.72
C GLY A 791 -32.25 19.66 -3.14
N LYS A 792 -33.47 20.10 -3.42
CA LYS A 792 -33.86 20.60 -4.73
C LYS A 792 -33.06 21.86 -5.06
N VAL A 793 -32.43 21.92 -6.22
CA VAL A 793 -31.70 23.11 -6.69
C VAL A 793 -32.61 23.93 -7.60
N GLU A 794 -32.79 25.21 -7.29
CA GLU A 794 -33.59 26.15 -8.07
C GLU A 794 -32.72 27.34 -8.50
N SER A 795 -32.64 27.60 -9.80
CA SER A 795 -31.90 28.71 -10.39
C SER A 795 -32.85 29.74 -11.01
N ARG A 796 -32.34 30.94 -11.29
CA ARG A 796 -33.08 31.95 -12.05
C ARG A 796 -33.38 31.43 -13.47
N GLN A 797 -34.65 31.41 -13.85
CA GLN A 797 -35.05 31.12 -15.22
C GLN A 797 -35.31 32.43 -15.98
N ALA A 798 -34.50 32.69 -17.01
CA ALA A 798 -34.79 33.77 -17.95
C ALA A 798 -35.96 33.36 -18.85
N ARG A 799 -37.08 34.09 -18.79
CA ARG A 799 -38.22 33.83 -19.69
C ARG A 799 -38.33 34.96 -20.71
N PHE A 800 -38.25 34.60 -22.00
CA PHE A 800 -38.13 35.54 -23.13
C PHE A 800 -39.29 36.56 -23.26
N LEU A 801 -40.41 36.37 -22.56
CA LEU A 801 -41.61 37.24 -22.62
C LEU A 801 -42.38 37.38 -21.28
N LEU A 802 -41.82 36.93 -20.15
CA LEU A 802 -42.44 37.00 -18.81
C LEU A 802 -41.40 37.47 -17.78
N PRO A 803 -41.77 38.12 -16.66
CA PRO A 803 -40.84 38.46 -15.60
C PRO A 803 -40.06 37.22 -15.13
N ASP A 804 -38.74 37.35 -14.97
CA ASP A 804 -37.88 36.28 -14.50
C ASP A 804 -38.39 35.75 -13.15
N GLY A 805 -38.66 34.45 -13.08
CA GLY A 805 -39.03 33.80 -11.82
C GLY A 805 -37.79 33.69 -10.94
N VAL A 806 -37.72 34.52 -9.89
CA VAL A 806 -36.63 34.44 -8.90
C VAL A 806 -37.00 33.43 -7.82
N PRO A 807 -36.15 32.41 -7.56
CA PRO A 807 -36.43 31.44 -6.51
C PRO A 807 -36.58 32.10 -5.13
N THR A 808 -37.49 31.56 -4.32
CA THR A 808 -37.71 31.94 -2.92
C THR A 808 -37.10 30.87 -2.01
N PRO A 809 -35.98 31.15 -1.32
CA PRO A 809 -35.39 30.22 -0.36
C PRO A 809 -36.33 29.91 0.78
N GLN A 810 -36.41 28.64 1.19
CA GLN A 810 -37.15 28.16 2.36
C GLN A 810 -36.28 28.09 3.63
N PRO A 811 -36.85 27.95 4.85
CA PRO A 811 -36.08 27.69 6.07
C PRO A 811 -35.09 26.53 5.91
N GLY A 812 -33.81 26.75 6.23
CA GLY A 812 -32.74 25.76 6.07
C GLY A 812 -32.08 25.72 4.68
N SER A 813 -32.50 26.58 3.75
CA SER A 813 -31.92 26.63 2.40
C SER A 813 -30.53 27.23 2.39
N THR A 814 -29.77 26.92 1.33
CA THR A 814 -28.49 27.55 1.05
C THR A 814 -28.55 28.29 -0.28
N VAL A 815 -28.39 29.61 -0.23
CA VAL A 815 -28.22 30.49 -1.39
C VAL A 815 -26.75 30.51 -1.77
N ILE A 816 -26.44 30.17 -3.02
CA ILE A 816 -25.08 30.12 -3.54
C ILE A 816 -24.93 31.15 -4.65
N VAL A 817 -23.93 32.04 -4.51
CA VAL A 817 -23.54 33.02 -5.52
C VAL A 817 -22.21 32.58 -6.13
N PRO A 818 -22.17 32.12 -7.39
CA PRO A 818 -20.91 31.73 -8.02
C PRO A 818 -20.04 32.94 -8.38
N ASN A 819 -18.75 32.71 -8.59
CA ASN A 819 -17.87 33.71 -9.22
C ASN A 819 -18.13 33.76 -10.73
N ARG A 820 -17.93 34.94 -11.34
CA ARG A 820 -17.90 35.11 -12.80
C ARG A 820 -16.71 34.35 -13.38
N ASP A 821 -16.94 33.68 -14.50
CA ASP A 821 -15.88 33.04 -15.26
C ASP A 821 -15.00 34.11 -15.94
N PRO A 822 -13.69 34.20 -15.63
CA PRO A 822 -12.79 35.16 -16.28
C PRO A 822 -12.55 34.88 -17.77
N LEU A 823 -12.95 33.71 -18.29
CA LEU A 823 -12.84 33.35 -19.72
C LEU A 823 -14.08 33.71 -20.54
N GLU A 824 -15.17 34.15 -19.90
CA GLU A 824 -16.36 34.64 -20.61
C GLU A 824 -16.07 36.01 -21.24
N LYS A 825 -15.75 36.02 -22.54
CA LYS A 825 -15.67 37.26 -23.32
C LYS A 825 -17.05 37.94 -23.32
N PRO A 826 -17.14 39.24 -22.95
CA PRO A 826 -18.38 39.97 -23.13
C PRO A 826 -18.73 39.97 -24.62
N VAL A 827 -19.94 39.52 -24.95
CA VAL A 827 -20.46 39.62 -26.31
C VAL A 827 -20.53 41.11 -26.66
N ASP A 828 -19.66 41.55 -27.57
CA ASP A 828 -19.66 42.92 -28.06
C ASP A 828 -20.85 43.10 -29.01
N TYR A 829 -21.95 43.59 -28.43
CA TYR A 829 -23.16 43.92 -29.19
C TYR A 829 -22.88 44.98 -30.26
N VAL A 830 -21.84 45.81 -30.13
CA VAL A 830 -21.48 46.85 -31.10
C VAL A 830 -20.84 46.23 -32.36
N ALA A 831 -20.01 45.20 -32.20
CA ALA A 831 -19.45 44.42 -33.32
C ALA A 831 -20.51 43.52 -34.01
N SER A 832 -21.58 43.17 -33.30
CA SER A 832 -22.71 42.39 -33.83
C SER A 832 -23.73 43.26 -34.58
N ILE A 833 -23.90 44.52 -34.19
CA ILE A 833 -24.75 45.49 -34.88
C ILE A 833 -24.10 46.01 -36.18
N SER A 834 -22.76 46.11 -36.23
CA SER A 834 -22.05 46.54 -37.46
C SER A 834 -22.12 45.51 -38.59
N THR A 835 -22.21 44.22 -38.26
CA THR A 835 -22.41 43.14 -39.24
C THR A 835 -23.86 43.04 -39.71
N LEU A 836 -24.85 43.31 -38.84
CA LEU A 836 -26.26 43.42 -39.23
C LEU A 836 -26.56 44.64 -40.10
N SER A 837 -25.88 45.77 -39.89
CA SER A 837 -26.05 46.97 -40.72
C SER A 837 -25.43 46.81 -42.12
N GLN A 838 -24.35 46.04 -42.29
CA GLN A 838 -23.82 45.68 -43.61
C GLN A 838 -24.75 44.73 -44.38
N VAL A 839 -25.41 43.80 -43.69
CA VAL A 839 -26.42 42.90 -44.30
C VAL A 839 -27.69 43.68 -44.68
N LEU A 840 -28.12 44.65 -43.86
CA LEU A 840 -29.26 45.53 -44.17
C LEU A 840 -28.97 46.47 -45.35
N VAL A 841 -27.78 47.05 -45.45
CA VAL A 841 -27.38 47.87 -46.61
C VAL A 841 -27.28 47.03 -47.89
N GLY A 842 -26.78 45.78 -47.79
CA GLY A 842 -26.79 44.82 -48.90
C GLY A 842 -28.19 44.42 -49.35
N LEU A 843 -29.13 44.20 -48.42
CA LEU A 843 -30.53 43.89 -48.70
C LEU A 843 -31.28 45.09 -49.32
N VAL A 844 -31.02 46.31 -48.87
CA VAL A 844 -31.59 47.53 -49.49
C VAL A 844 -31.04 47.74 -50.90
N GLY A 845 -29.75 47.47 -51.13
CA GLY A 845 -29.15 47.46 -52.47
C GLY A 845 -29.76 46.40 -53.40
N LEU A 846 -30.01 45.18 -52.90
CA LEU A 846 -30.65 44.10 -53.65
C LEU A 846 -32.11 44.44 -54.00
N VAL A 847 -32.87 45.01 -53.06
CA VAL A 847 -34.26 45.44 -53.28
C VAL A 847 -34.35 46.62 -54.26
N LEU A 848 -33.37 47.53 -54.25
CA LEU A 848 -33.28 48.62 -55.23
C LEU A 848 -32.83 48.15 -56.63
N ALA A 849 -32.01 47.10 -56.72
CA ALA A 849 -31.59 46.50 -58.00
C ALA A 849 -32.69 45.64 -58.65
N ILE A 850 -33.61 45.06 -57.87
CA ILE A 850 -34.78 44.31 -58.37
C ILE A 850 -35.92 45.26 -58.81
N ARG A 851 -35.84 46.56 -58.47
CA ARG A 851 -36.82 47.61 -58.83
C ARG A 851 -36.39 48.56 -59.96
N ARG A 852 -35.33 48.26 -60.71
CA ARG A 852 -34.94 48.99 -61.93
C ARG A 852 -35.00 48.12 -63.17
#